data_AF-Q9AF04-F1
#
_entry.id   AF-Q9AF04-F1
#
_cell.length_a   1.000
_cell.length_b   1.000
_cell.length_c   1.000
_cell.angle_alpha   90.00
_cell.angle_beta   90.00
_cell.angle_gamma   90.00
#
_symmetry.space_group_name_H-M   'P 1'
#
loop_
_entity.id
_entity.type
_entity.pdbx_description
1 polymer ?
#
loop_
_entity_poly.entity_id
_entity_poly.type
_entity_poly.pdbx_seq_one_letter_code
_entity_poly.pdbx_strand_id
1 'polypeptide(L)'
;MAADSTPDSSGQQTQTAGRGRRWEWEWTAAHGPLAGTVNAAGAAMSAAMVGDLAGVNPLWAAGAGLAGAGASALAGAHSGLSRAGIAYRVACWTAAGGWTWHAIGSGAWSLDSAGALVVGGVAGGLLAPVFARHERQESARRRRMLLATARARTAEEWVDRIERVCRIRGVQIVSVVDWESGAGYSMDVDLPRGGASWRTLARFSEDLANDADLPAGAGVEVLPGTTRRSAVLEISTVDGFAEDLLFGDDYSELTINNPLMIGRYRNTQPAEAHLRETYALVVGEQGSGKTNQLYVLTGQLARCTDVIVCHIDPNGGGLPRPWVMPWVEGQATRPAVDWVAYEPVEAERMTGALLRGMTRRKGAYHGRMRAANDDKLPIDSSVPAIVVIVDEAAEIMAPDAPVEWRPTRDNLRAIQRQGRAMGMLIIFAGLRATVEVLGTTTVKKLTQLRIGMGVTDQVERAILFGQASTMDGDQVLGRGYGHLSYRGEQPRAFKGLRIKPETITALTRAVAGRRPAPDAPTLEAFGADWAGRWERTLPGLVAASDTDGDGPASPEDLVAFAAGLAAQANGEDPNAAMDQARAAGPEAAQDLLDDVMREGPADADTANARAADAVEKARRLLAEQRAWRELVDGWDATAPDPQSTPPADGGAGGEEIDTDAARARMIEMLYAAGPKGMAAGVLWKALAAEGIDRTRQAVGDWLRLAIVAGQVVQLRERGPYYHADHAPKGPDGDDGQ
;
A
#
# COMPACT_ATOMS: atom_id res chain seq x y z
N MET A 1 -23.58 -39.75 -48.65
CA MET A 1 -25.03 -40.05 -48.79
C MET A 1 -25.73 -39.51 -47.53
N ALA A 2 -27.01 -39.12 -47.65
CA ALA A 2 -27.99 -38.60 -46.66
C ALA A 2 -27.61 -38.68 -45.14
N ALA A 3 -27.79 -37.64 -44.31
CA ALA A 3 -29.05 -36.94 -43.91
C ALA A 3 -30.01 -37.87 -43.10
N ASP A 4 -30.75 -37.45 -42.05
CA ASP A 4 -31.08 -36.09 -41.53
C ASP A 4 -31.63 -36.14 -40.06
N SER A 5 -31.97 -34.96 -39.51
CA SER A 5 -33.11 -34.67 -38.59
C SER A 5 -33.10 -35.02 -37.07
N THR A 6 -32.68 -34.02 -36.27
CA THR A 6 -33.44 -33.28 -35.19
C THR A 6 -34.02 -33.95 -33.90
N PRO A 7 -34.24 -33.15 -32.81
CA PRO A 7 -34.44 -33.63 -31.42
C PRO A 7 -35.85 -33.40 -30.83
N ASP A 8 -36.08 -33.83 -29.58
CA ASP A 8 -37.20 -33.37 -28.73
C ASP A 8 -36.80 -33.27 -27.24
N SER A 9 -37.75 -32.93 -26.36
CA SER A 9 -37.58 -31.97 -25.26
C SER A 9 -38.19 -32.42 -23.91
N SER A 10 -38.16 -31.51 -22.91
CA SER A 10 -38.65 -31.63 -21.52
C SER A 10 -37.81 -32.50 -20.57
N GLY A 11 -37.64 -32.19 -19.28
CA GLY A 11 -38.04 -30.99 -18.53
C GLY A 11 -38.48 -31.32 -17.10
N GLN A 12 -37.75 -30.87 -16.07
CA GLN A 12 -38.26 -30.84 -14.70
C GLN A 12 -37.61 -29.74 -13.85
N GLN A 13 -38.41 -29.15 -12.96
CA GLN A 13 -38.15 -27.87 -12.28
C GLN A 13 -37.55 -28.05 -10.89
N THR A 14 -36.59 -27.22 -10.51
CA THR A 14 -36.15 -27.05 -9.12
C THR A 14 -37.12 -26.14 -8.37
N GLN A 15 -37.66 -26.62 -7.25
CA GLN A 15 -38.52 -25.83 -6.37
C GLN A 15 -37.69 -24.77 -5.62
N THR A 16 -38.10 -23.50 -5.70
CA THR A 16 -37.67 -22.45 -4.76
C THR A 16 -38.82 -22.14 -3.80
N ALA A 17 -38.54 -22.23 -2.50
CA ALA A 17 -39.54 -22.06 -1.44
C ALA A 17 -40.09 -20.62 -1.40
N GLY A 18 -41.39 -20.49 -1.18
CA GLY A 18 -42.08 -19.21 -1.25
C GLY A 18 -41.72 -18.26 -0.09
N ARG A 19 -41.21 -17.08 -0.43
CA ARG A 19 -41.53 -15.84 0.29
C ARG A 19 -42.61 -15.11 -0.48
N GLY A 20 -43.68 -14.71 0.21
CA GLY A 20 -44.80 -14.02 -0.43
C GLY A 20 -44.35 -12.72 -1.07
N ARG A 21 -44.58 -12.58 -2.39
CA ARG A 21 -44.45 -11.28 -3.06
C ARG A 21 -45.55 -10.36 -2.53
N ARG A 22 -45.19 -9.46 -1.60
CA ARG A 22 -45.95 -8.21 -1.47
C ARG A 22 -45.85 -7.49 -2.80
N TRP A 23 -47.01 -7.15 -3.37
CA TRP A 23 -47.09 -6.26 -4.52
C TRP A 23 -46.95 -4.84 -3.98
N GLU A 24 -45.72 -4.44 -3.71
CA GLU A 24 -45.42 -3.05 -3.35
C GLU A 24 -45.53 -2.22 -4.63
N TRP A 25 -46.58 -1.40 -4.69
CA TRP A 25 -46.79 -0.46 -5.78
C TRP A 25 -45.78 0.68 -5.62
N GLU A 26 -44.59 0.53 -6.22
CA GLU A 26 -43.62 1.61 -6.35
C GLU A 26 -44.16 2.72 -7.27
N TRP A 27 -44.80 3.71 -6.65
CA TRP A 27 -45.16 4.98 -7.29
C TRP A 27 -43.94 5.79 -7.79
N THR A 28 -42.73 5.35 -7.41
CA THR A 28 -41.42 5.88 -7.81
C THR A 28 -40.84 5.22 -9.07
N ALA A 29 -41.43 4.13 -9.57
CA ALA A 29 -40.93 3.43 -10.74
C ALA A 29 -40.97 4.35 -11.98
N ALA A 30 -39.79 4.64 -12.53
CA ALA A 30 -39.61 5.59 -13.64
C ALA A 30 -40.56 5.27 -14.81
N HIS A 31 -41.63 6.06 -14.92
CA HIS A 31 -42.67 5.85 -15.91
C HIS A 31 -42.06 5.89 -17.32
N GLY A 32 -42.10 4.76 -18.01
CA GLY A 32 -41.56 4.65 -19.37
C GLY A 32 -42.24 5.65 -20.33
N PRO A 33 -41.63 5.95 -21.50
CA PRO A 33 -42.11 7.00 -22.40
C PRO A 33 -43.62 6.93 -22.72
N LEU A 34 -44.16 5.71 -22.84
CA LEU A 34 -45.59 5.45 -23.04
C LEU A 34 -46.46 5.78 -21.82
N ALA A 35 -46.02 5.47 -20.60
CA ALA A 35 -46.76 5.81 -19.38
C ALA A 35 -46.79 7.33 -19.16
N GLY A 36 -45.69 8.04 -19.49
CA GLY A 36 -45.66 9.50 -19.48
C GLY A 36 -46.67 10.13 -20.44
N THR A 37 -46.81 9.62 -21.67
CA THR A 37 -47.78 10.15 -22.64
C THR A 37 -49.22 9.71 -22.36
N VAL A 38 -49.44 8.54 -21.78
CA VAL A 38 -50.77 8.11 -21.28
C VAL A 38 -51.23 9.02 -20.13
N ASN A 39 -50.35 9.33 -19.17
CA ASN A 39 -50.67 10.25 -18.08
C ASN A 39 -50.96 11.67 -18.61
N ALA A 40 -50.18 12.17 -19.59
CA ALA A 40 -50.43 13.47 -20.21
C ALA A 40 -51.77 13.52 -20.98
N ALA A 41 -52.11 12.44 -21.71
CA ALA A 41 -53.40 12.33 -22.39
C ALA A 41 -54.57 12.25 -21.39
N GLY A 42 -54.44 11.47 -20.31
CA GLY A 42 -55.42 11.40 -19.24
C GLY A 42 -55.63 12.73 -18.51
N ALA A 43 -54.56 13.50 -18.29
CA ALA A 43 -54.64 14.85 -17.74
C ALA A 43 -55.36 15.83 -18.70
N ALA A 44 -55.07 15.78 -20.00
CA ALA A 44 -55.77 16.58 -21.00
C ALA A 44 -57.27 16.24 -21.09
N MET A 45 -57.62 14.94 -21.11
CA MET A 45 -59.01 14.46 -21.07
C MET A 45 -59.74 14.97 -19.81
N SER A 46 -59.09 14.87 -18.65
CA SER A 46 -59.65 15.32 -17.36
C SER A 46 -59.87 16.84 -17.34
N ALA A 47 -58.90 17.61 -17.84
CA ALA A 47 -59.00 19.06 -17.95
C ALA A 47 -60.12 19.49 -18.93
N ALA A 48 -60.28 18.79 -20.06
CA ALA A 48 -61.37 19.04 -21.01
C ALA A 48 -62.73 18.75 -20.37
N MET A 49 -62.89 17.60 -19.70
CA MET A 49 -64.15 17.24 -19.03
C MET A 49 -64.55 18.23 -17.93
N VAL A 50 -63.60 18.65 -17.08
CA VAL A 50 -63.86 19.63 -16.02
C VAL A 50 -64.15 21.01 -16.62
N GLY A 51 -63.45 21.40 -17.68
CA GLY A 51 -63.68 22.67 -18.39
C GLY A 51 -65.08 22.75 -19.03
N ASP A 52 -65.52 21.68 -19.68
CA ASP A 52 -66.85 21.52 -20.27
C ASP A 52 -67.95 21.58 -19.19
N LEU A 53 -67.84 20.75 -18.14
CA LEU A 53 -68.77 20.74 -17.00
C LEU A 53 -68.88 22.08 -16.25
N ALA A 54 -67.79 22.85 -16.18
CA ALA A 54 -67.75 24.16 -15.53
C ALA A 54 -68.04 25.34 -16.47
N GLY A 55 -68.34 25.11 -17.76
CA GLY A 55 -68.61 26.17 -18.74
C GLY A 55 -67.43 27.10 -19.00
N VAL A 56 -66.19 26.61 -18.84
CA VAL A 56 -64.97 27.40 -19.02
C VAL A 56 -64.82 27.77 -20.50
N ASN A 57 -64.56 29.05 -20.78
CA ASN A 57 -64.32 29.50 -22.15
C ASN A 57 -63.13 28.72 -22.76
N PRO A 58 -63.31 28.01 -23.89
CA PRO A 58 -62.27 27.18 -24.51
C PRO A 58 -60.93 27.91 -24.73
N LEU A 59 -60.94 29.22 -24.95
CA LEU A 59 -59.72 30.02 -25.16
C LEU A 59 -58.72 29.90 -23.99
N TRP A 60 -59.16 29.61 -22.77
CA TRP A 60 -58.26 29.35 -21.63
C TRP A 60 -57.42 28.08 -21.83
N ALA A 61 -57.96 27.03 -22.46
CA ALA A 61 -57.19 25.82 -22.77
C ALA A 61 -56.13 26.06 -23.86
N ALA A 62 -56.47 26.86 -24.89
CA ALA A 62 -55.50 27.30 -25.89
C ALA A 62 -54.39 28.17 -25.25
N GLY A 63 -54.76 29.10 -24.37
CA GLY A 63 -53.82 29.92 -23.60
C GLY A 63 -52.90 29.09 -22.71
N ALA A 64 -53.44 28.11 -21.98
CA ALA A 64 -52.66 27.19 -21.15
C ALA A 64 -51.67 26.34 -21.97
N GLY A 65 -52.08 25.85 -23.15
CA GLY A 65 -51.19 25.13 -24.07
C GLY A 65 -50.03 25.98 -24.58
N LEU A 66 -50.30 27.23 -24.98
CA LEU A 66 -49.28 28.18 -25.41
C LEU A 66 -48.33 28.57 -24.26
N ALA A 67 -48.86 28.78 -23.05
CA ALA A 67 -48.05 29.06 -21.86
C ALA A 67 -47.15 27.87 -21.49
N GLY A 68 -47.69 26.65 -21.49
CA GLY A 68 -46.93 25.41 -21.24
C GLY A 68 -45.86 25.13 -22.30
N ALA A 69 -46.13 25.46 -23.57
CA ALA A 69 -45.16 25.40 -24.66
C ALA A 69 -44.01 26.42 -24.45
N GLY A 70 -44.33 27.67 -24.13
CA GLY A 70 -43.34 28.71 -23.84
C GLY A 70 -42.48 28.39 -22.62
N ALA A 71 -43.12 27.97 -21.52
CA ALA A 71 -42.42 27.51 -20.31
C ALA A 71 -41.51 26.31 -20.59
N SER A 72 -41.96 25.35 -21.41
CA SER A 72 -41.15 24.18 -21.79
C SER A 72 -39.98 24.52 -22.70
N ALA A 73 -40.11 25.54 -23.55
CA ALA A 73 -39.00 26.05 -24.34
C ALA A 73 -37.93 26.72 -23.46
N LEU A 74 -38.36 27.58 -22.53
CA LEU A 74 -37.47 28.24 -21.56
C LEU A 74 -36.78 27.22 -20.64
N ALA A 75 -37.55 26.36 -19.98
CA ALA A 75 -37.02 25.31 -19.12
C ALA A 75 -36.10 24.35 -19.89
N GLY A 76 -36.43 24.04 -21.15
CA GLY A 76 -35.59 23.22 -22.02
C GLY A 76 -34.26 23.87 -22.39
N ALA A 77 -34.27 25.17 -22.69
CA ALA A 77 -33.06 25.95 -22.94
C ALA A 77 -32.17 26.06 -21.70
N HIS A 78 -32.75 26.38 -20.53
CA HIS A 78 -32.04 26.38 -19.24
C HIS A 78 -31.47 24.99 -18.87
N SER A 79 -32.16 23.91 -19.26
CA SER A 79 -31.70 22.53 -19.05
C SER A 79 -30.75 22.00 -20.13
N GLY A 80 -30.33 22.84 -21.10
CA GLY A 80 -29.35 22.47 -22.14
C GLY A 80 -29.82 21.49 -23.22
N LEU A 81 -31.14 21.24 -23.35
CA LEU A 81 -31.71 20.33 -24.35
C LEU A 81 -31.33 20.73 -25.79
N SER A 82 -31.29 19.76 -26.70
CA SER A 82 -31.17 20.04 -28.13
C SER A 82 -32.38 20.83 -28.65
N ARG A 83 -32.19 21.54 -29.76
CA ARG A 83 -33.28 22.23 -30.47
C ARG A 83 -34.41 21.26 -30.85
N ALA A 84 -34.08 20.01 -31.13
CA ALA A 84 -35.05 18.96 -31.48
C ALA A 84 -35.90 18.52 -30.27
N GLY A 85 -35.29 18.33 -29.09
CA GLY A 85 -36.04 18.02 -27.86
C GLY A 85 -36.89 19.19 -27.35
N ILE A 86 -36.41 20.43 -27.52
CA ILE A 86 -37.22 21.63 -27.28
C ILE A 86 -38.43 21.66 -28.23
N ALA A 87 -38.22 21.49 -29.53
CA ALA A 87 -39.29 21.47 -30.53
C ALA A 87 -40.31 20.36 -30.26
N TYR A 88 -39.86 19.16 -29.87
CA TYR A 88 -40.74 18.06 -29.48
C TYR A 88 -41.62 18.41 -28.26
N ARG A 89 -41.03 18.97 -27.19
CA ARG A 89 -41.80 19.39 -26.00
C ARG A 89 -42.81 20.49 -26.34
N VAL A 90 -42.41 21.48 -27.14
CA VAL A 90 -43.30 22.54 -27.63
C VAL A 90 -44.46 21.95 -28.42
N ALA A 91 -44.20 21.03 -29.35
CA ALA A 91 -45.23 20.37 -30.16
C ALA A 91 -46.21 19.55 -29.32
N CYS A 92 -45.75 18.85 -28.27
CA CYS A 92 -46.64 18.12 -27.36
C CYS A 92 -47.57 19.07 -26.58
N TRP A 93 -47.07 20.20 -26.09
CA TRP A 93 -47.88 21.19 -25.38
C TRP A 93 -48.90 21.90 -26.27
N THR A 94 -48.51 22.28 -27.49
CA THR A 94 -49.44 22.91 -28.45
C THR A 94 -50.48 21.91 -28.94
N ALA A 95 -50.12 20.65 -29.18
CA ALA A 95 -51.07 19.60 -29.54
C ALA A 95 -52.06 19.30 -28.40
N ALA A 96 -51.58 19.14 -27.16
CA ALA A 96 -52.44 18.89 -26.00
C ALA A 96 -53.39 20.06 -25.70
N GLY A 97 -52.89 21.30 -25.75
CA GLY A 97 -53.72 22.50 -25.57
C GLY A 97 -54.73 22.72 -26.69
N GLY A 98 -54.32 22.51 -27.94
CA GLY A 98 -55.20 22.60 -29.11
C GLY A 98 -56.30 21.53 -29.11
N TRP A 99 -55.96 20.30 -28.69
CA TRP A 99 -56.96 19.24 -28.48
C TRP A 99 -57.94 19.60 -27.35
N THR A 100 -57.43 20.07 -26.20
CA THR A 100 -58.28 20.45 -25.05
C THR A 100 -59.21 21.61 -25.41
N TRP A 101 -58.73 22.60 -26.17
CA TRP A 101 -59.53 23.69 -26.73
C TRP A 101 -60.69 23.17 -27.60
N HIS A 102 -60.40 22.23 -28.51
CA HIS A 102 -61.43 21.62 -29.35
C HIS A 102 -62.44 20.82 -28.51
N ALA A 103 -61.97 19.98 -27.59
CA ALA A 103 -62.79 19.09 -26.78
C ALA A 103 -63.79 19.82 -25.87
N ILE A 104 -63.42 20.97 -25.30
CA ILE A 104 -64.36 21.82 -24.53
C ILE A 104 -65.41 22.47 -25.45
N GLY A 105 -65.06 22.78 -26.70
CA GLY A 105 -65.98 23.42 -27.66
C GLY A 105 -66.91 22.46 -28.42
N SER A 106 -66.55 21.18 -28.54
CA SER A 106 -67.29 20.18 -29.35
C SER A 106 -67.75 18.93 -28.56
N GLY A 107 -67.36 18.81 -27.30
CA GLY A 107 -67.68 17.68 -26.42
C GLY A 107 -66.57 16.62 -26.39
N ALA A 108 -65.93 16.47 -25.22
CA ALA A 108 -64.81 15.56 -24.99
C ALA A 108 -65.15 14.07 -25.21
N TRP A 109 -66.43 13.70 -25.12
CA TRP A 109 -66.95 12.33 -25.31
C TRP A 109 -67.33 11.98 -26.75
N SER A 110 -67.18 12.89 -27.70
CA SER A 110 -67.34 12.54 -29.12
C SER A 110 -66.27 11.51 -29.54
N LEU A 111 -66.66 10.52 -30.36
CA LEU A 111 -65.75 9.49 -30.86
C LEU A 111 -64.56 10.11 -31.61
N ASP A 112 -64.79 11.21 -32.33
CA ASP A 112 -63.76 11.94 -33.06
C ASP A 112 -62.76 12.64 -32.11
N SER A 113 -63.24 13.30 -31.04
CA SER A 113 -62.35 13.92 -30.04
C SER A 113 -61.54 12.88 -29.28
N ALA A 114 -62.19 11.81 -28.79
CA ALA A 114 -61.51 10.72 -28.09
C ALA A 114 -60.49 10.00 -29.00
N GLY A 115 -60.86 9.74 -30.26
CA GLY A 115 -59.96 9.16 -31.27
C GLY A 115 -58.74 10.03 -31.55
N ALA A 116 -58.94 11.34 -31.71
CA ALA A 116 -57.85 12.30 -31.92
C ALA A 116 -56.85 12.33 -30.74
N LEU A 117 -57.34 12.23 -29.49
CA LEU A 117 -56.48 12.16 -28.31
C LEU A 117 -55.65 10.88 -28.28
N VAL A 118 -56.27 9.73 -28.56
CA VAL A 118 -55.58 8.43 -28.59
C VAL A 118 -54.50 8.43 -29.68
N VAL A 119 -54.81 8.91 -30.89
CA VAL A 119 -53.83 9.03 -31.98
C VAL A 119 -52.69 9.97 -31.61
N GLY A 120 -52.99 11.15 -31.05
CA GLY A 120 -51.97 12.11 -30.60
C GLY A 120 -51.08 11.56 -29.47
N GLY A 121 -51.67 10.89 -28.49
CA GLY A 121 -50.96 10.27 -27.36
C GLY A 121 -50.07 9.10 -27.78
N VAL A 122 -50.52 8.27 -28.73
CA VAL A 122 -49.73 7.20 -29.34
C VAL A 122 -48.60 7.78 -30.20
N ALA A 123 -48.88 8.77 -31.04
CA ALA A 123 -47.85 9.43 -31.86
C ALA A 123 -46.76 10.07 -30.98
N GLY A 124 -47.15 10.80 -29.93
CA GLY A 124 -46.22 11.32 -28.92
C GLY A 124 -45.44 10.20 -28.23
N GLY A 125 -46.12 9.14 -27.79
CA GLY A 125 -45.49 8.00 -27.09
C GLY A 125 -44.47 7.25 -27.93
N LEU A 126 -44.70 7.13 -29.24
CA LEU A 126 -43.77 6.52 -30.21
C LEU A 126 -42.61 7.45 -30.59
N LEU A 127 -42.82 8.77 -30.63
CA LEU A 127 -41.76 9.75 -30.91
C LEU A 127 -40.88 10.06 -29.69
N ALA A 128 -41.42 10.00 -28.48
CA ALA A 128 -40.70 10.21 -27.22
C ALA A 128 -39.36 9.44 -27.11
N PRO A 129 -39.28 8.12 -27.37
CA PRO A 129 -38.01 7.39 -27.34
C PRO A 129 -37.03 7.81 -28.45
N VAL A 130 -37.50 8.34 -29.59
CA VAL A 130 -36.64 8.85 -30.67
C VAL A 130 -35.94 10.13 -30.22
N PHE A 131 -36.68 11.11 -29.74
CA PHE A 131 -36.09 12.35 -29.22
C PHE A 131 -35.24 12.09 -27.96
N ALA A 132 -35.65 11.18 -27.07
CA ALA A 132 -34.83 10.80 -25.92
C ALA A 132 -33.51 10.10 -26.31
N ARG A 133 -33.46 9.35 -27.41
CA ARG A 133 -32.22 8.82 -27.97
C ARG A 133 -31.35 9.92 -28.59
N HIS A 134 -31.97 10.86 -29.32
CA HIS A 134 -31.27 12.00 -29.91
C HIS A 134 -30.60 12.88 -28.84
N GLU A 135 -31.29 13.22 -27.75
CA GLU A 135 -30.71 13.98 -26.63
C GLU A 135 -29.51 13.28 -25.99
N ARG A 136 -29.57 11.95 -25.82
CA ARG A 136 -28.43 11.16 -25.30
C ARG A 136 -27.23 11.23 -26.26
N GLN A 137 -27.48 11.17 -27.58
CA GLN A 137 -26.43 11.26 -28.59
C GLN A 137 -25.80 12.66 -28.64
N GLU A 138 -26.60 13.73 -28.63
CA GLU A 138 -26.12 15.11 -28.56
C GLU A 138 -25.33 15.39 -27.28
N SER A 139 -25.85 14.99 -26.11
CA SER A 139 -25.15 15.12 -24.83
C SER A 139 -23.81 14.35 -24.83
N ALA A 140 -23.80 13.12 -25.34
CA ALA A 140 -22.57 12.33 -25.47
C ALA A 140 -21.56 12.98 -26.45
N ARG A 141 -22.02 13.55 -27.56
CA ARG A 141 -21.18 14.26 -28.53
C ARG A 141 -20.56 15.51 -27.92
N ARG A 142 -21.35 16.34 -27.21
CA ARG A 142 -20.85 17.54 -26.52
C ARG A 142 -19.84 17.17 -25.44
N ARG A 143 -20.12 16.15 -24.61
CA ARG A 143 -19.18 15.65 -23.58
C ARG A 143 -17.86 15.17 -24.20
N ARG A 144 -17.91 14.41 -25.31
CA ARG A 144 -16.71 13.99 -26.05
C ARG A 144 -15.91 15.19 -26.60
N MET A 145 -16.57 16.21 -27.15
CA MET A 145 -15.91 17.40 -27.66
C MET A 145 -15.24 18.21 -26.55
N LEU A 146 -15.92 18.42 -25.42
CA LEU A 146 -15.37 19.11 -24.24
C LEU A 146 -14.12 18.40 -23.70
N LEU A 147 -14.18 17.07 -23.56
CA LEU A 147 -13.03 16.26 -23.14
C LEU A 147 -11.87 16.34 -24.15
N ALA A 148 -12.15 16.35 -25.45
CA ALA A 148 -11.11 16.51 -26.47
C ALA A 148 -10.42 17.89 -26.39
N THR A 149 -11.18 18.97 -26.19
CA THR A 149 -10.61 20.32 -25.99
C THR A 149 -9.83 20.44 -24.68
N ALA A 150 -10.29 19.79 -23.60
CA ALA A 150 -9.56 19.78 -22.32
C ALA A 150 -8.20 19.07 -22.47
N ARG A 151 -8.20 17.87 -23.06
CA ARG A 151 -6.96 17.11 -23.32
C ARG A 151 -6.01 17.81 -24.28
N ALA A 152 -6.51 18.50 -25.31
CA ALA A 152 -5.69 19.30 -26.22
C ALA A 152 -4.99 20.45 -25.47
N ARG A 153 -5.72 21.17 -24.61
CA ARG A 153 -5.16 22.23 -23.77
C ARG A 153 -4.10 21.68 -22.80
N THR A 154 -4.37 20.57 -22.11
CA THR A 154 -3.38 19.91 -21.24
C THR A 154 -2.13 19.50 -22.03
N ALA A 155 -2.29 19.00 -23.27
CA ALA A 155 -1.16 18.67 -24.13
C ALA A 155 -0.32 19.92 -24.50
N GLU A 156 -0.95 21.03 -24.86
CA GLU A 156 -0.25 22.31 -25.14
C GLU A 156 0.50 22.83 -23.90
N GLU A 157 -0.16 22.85 -22.73
CA GLU A 157 0.45 23.27 -21.45
C GLU A 157 1.68 22.44 -21.08
N TRP A 158 1.68 21.13 -21.37
CA TRP A 158 2.82 20.24 -21.14
C TRP A 158 3.94 20.37 -22.19
N VAL A 159 3.63 20.68 -23.46
CA VAL A 159 4.67 21.01 -24.45
C VAL A 159 5.44 22.25 -24.02
N ASP A 160 4.73 23.31 -23.62
CA ASP A 160 5.33 24.55 -23.11
C ASP A 160 6.15 24.33 -21.83
N ARG A 161 5.66 23.49 -20.91
CA ARG A 161 6.37 23.10 -19.69
C ARG A 161 7.66 22.33 -20.00
N ILE A 162 7.63 21.35 -20.91
CA ILE A 162 8.82 20.57 -21.27
C ILE A 162 9.86 21.44 -21.99
N GLU A 163 9.45 22.39 -22.85
CA GLU A 163 10.38 23.36 -23.42
C GLU A 163 10.97 24.30 -22.35
N ARG A 164 10.13 24.81 -21.43
CA ARG A 164 10.55 25.75 -20.38
C ARG A 164 11.52 25.11 -19.38
N VAL A 165 11.20 23.94 -18.87
CA VAL A 165 11.96 23.22 -17.83
C VAL A 165 13.12 22.45 -18.44
N CYS A 166 12.84 21.48 -19.31
CA CYS A 166 13.85 20.54 -19.82
C CYS A 166 14.71 21.13 -20.95
N ARG A 167 14.34 22.31 -21.50
CA ARG A 167 14.96 22.95 -22.67
C ARG A 167 14.89 22.12 -23.96
N ILE A 168 13.91 21.22 -24.07
CA ILE A 168 13.71 20.36 -25.23
C ILE A 168 12.62 20.95 -26.14
N ARG A 169 13.04 21.50 -27.28
CA ARG A 169 12.14 22.10 -28.29
C ARG A 169 11.57 21.08 -29.26
N GLY A 170 10.35 21.32 -29.75
CA GLY A 170 9.74 20.47 -30.78
C GLY A 170 9.32 19.09 -30.26
N VAL A 171 8.98 19.02 -28.97
CA VAL A 171 8.28 17.88 -28.36
C VAL A 171 6.85 17.85 -28.87
N GLN A 172 6.28 16.67 -29.04
CA GLN A 172 4.89 16.46 -29.43
C GLN A 172 4.22 15.52 -28.43
N ILE A 173 2.97 15.79 -28.09
CA ILE A 173 2.17 14.92 -27.21
C ILE A 173 1.14 14.21 -28.07
N VAL A 174 1.24 12.87 -28.11
CA VAL A 174 0.46 12.00 -28.99
C VAL A 174 -0.89 11.67 -28.37
N SER A 175 -0.92 11.44 -27.06
CA SER A 175 -2.11 11.07 -26.30
C SER A 175 -2.07 11.62 -24.88
N VAL A 176 -3.25 11.89 -24.32
CA VAL A 176 -3.48 12.14 -22.89
C VAL A 176 -4.58 11.20 -22.44
N VAL A 177 -4.30 10.37 -21.42
CA VAL A 177 -5.18 9.31 -20.93
C VAL A 177 -5.36 9.47 -19.42
N ASP A 178 -6.54 9.93 -19.02
CA ASP A 178 -6.95 10.01 -17.61
C ASP A 178 -7.02 8.61 -16.98
N TRP A 179 -6.50 8.44 -15.76
CA TRP A 179 -6.56 7.16 -15.05
C TRP A 179 -7.97 6.89 -14.52
N GLU A 180 -8.40 5.63 -14.53
CA GLU A 180 -9.72 5.22 -14.03
C GLU A 180 -9.94 5.54 -12.55
N SER A 181 -8.85 5.60 -11.77
CA SER A 181 -8.85 5.98 -10.35
C SER A 181 -9.06 7.48 -10.11
N GLY A 182 -8.96 8.33 -11.15
CA GLY A 182 -9.01 9.79 -11.01
C GLY A 182 -7.77 10.41 -10.34
N ALA A 183 -6.75 9.61 -9.99
CA ALA A 183 -5.55 10.04 -9.27
C ALA A 183 -4.50 10.76 -10.15
N GLY A 184 -4.75 10.89 -11.45
CA GLY A 184 -3.81 11.43 -12.42
C GLY A 184 -4.09 11.04 -13.86
N TYR A 185 -3.09 11.20 -14.73
CA TYR A 185 -3.16 10.89 -16.16
C TYR A 185 -1.78 10.52 -16.73
N SER A 186 -1.77 9.69 -17.78
CA SER A 186 -0.57 9.37 -18.55
C SER A 186 -0.55 10.13 -19.88
N MET A 187 0.64 10.48 -20.36
CA MET A 187 0.86 11.19 -21.61
C MET A 187 1.95 10.50 -22.45
N ASP A 188 1.64 10.22 -23.71
CA ASP A 188 2.61 9.71 -24.68
C ASP A 188 3.34 10.89 -25.33
N VAL A 189 4.66 10.95 -25.19
CA VAL A 189 5.49 12.10 -25.56
C VAL A 189 6.53 11.69 -26.60
N ASP A 190 6.45 12.29 -27.78
CA ASP A 190 7.38 12.11 -28.89
C ASP A 190 8.44 13.24 -28.89
N LEU A 191 9.71 12.86 -28.79
CA LEU A 191 10.85 13.77 -28.66
C LEU A 191 11.38 14.24 -30.03
N PRO A 192 12.08 15.39 -30.10
CA PRO A 192 12.72 15.86 -31.33
C PRO A 192 13.86 14.93 -31.80
N ARG A 193 14.29 15.07 -33.06
CA ARG A 193 15.52 14.43 -33.55
C ARG A 193 16.72 15.26 -33.06
N GLY A 194 17.79 14.62 -32.58
CA GLY A 194 19.01 15.33 -32.17
C GLY A 194 19.61 14.97 -30.81
N GLY A 195 19.11 13.96 -30.10
CA GLY A 195 19.77 13.39 -28.91
C GLY A 195 18.98 13.43 -27.60
N ALA A 196 17.85 14.14 -27.57
CA ALA A 196 16.89 14.02 -26.48
C ALA A 196 16.38 12.58 -26.36
N SER A 197 16.27 12.07 -25.13
CA SER A 197 15.77 10.73 -24.81
C SER A 197 14.87 10.78 -23.58
N TRP A 198 14.12 9.70 -23.31
CA TRP A 198 13.32 9.60 -22.09
C TRP A 198 14.18 9.80 -20.81
N ARG A 199 15.45 9.36 -20.82
CA ARG A 199 16.41 9.58 -19.70
C ARG A 199 16.82 11.05 -19.54
N THR A 200 16.66 11.85 -20.60
CA THR A 200 16.87 13.29 -20.53
C THR A 200 15.72 13.95 -19.79
N LEU A 201 14.47 13.57 -20.12
CA LEU A 201 13.27 14.03 -19.41
C LEU A 201 13.23 13.55 -17.95
N ALA A 202 13.59 12.30 -17.67
CA ALA A 202 13.52 11.70 -16.34
C ALA A 202 14.37 12.44 -15.27
N ARG A 203 15.42 13.17 -15.68
CA ARG A 203 16.25 14.01 -14.81
C ARG A 203 15.60 15.32 -14.38
N PHE A 204 14.48 15.68 -14.97
CA PHE A 204 13.70 16.88 -14.65
C PHE A 204 12.35 16.49 -14.05
N SER A 205 12.17 15.25 -13.59
CA SER A 205 10.88 14.77 -13.07
C SER A 205 10.38 15.60 -11.89
N GLU A 206 11.29 16.03 -11.01
CA GLU A 206 10.97 16.93 -9.89
C GLU A 206 10.71 18.37 -10.37
N ASP A 207 11.56 18.95 -11.21
CA ASP A 207 11.34 20.29 -11.78
C ASP A 207 10.02 20.39 -12.57
N LEU A 208 9.63 19.33 -13.27
CA LEU A 208 8.36 19.22 -13.99
C LEU A 208 7.16 19.12 -13.04
N ALA A 209 7.32 18.47 -11.87
CA ALA A 209 6.29 18.44 -10.83
C ALA A 209 6.14 19.82 -10.16
N ASN A 210 7.27 20.49 -9.88
CA ASN A 210 7.31 21.83 -9.29
C ASN A 210 6.72 22.90 -10.23
N ASP A 211 7.04 22.90 -11.52
CA ASP A 211 6.42 23.80 -12.52
C ASP A 211 4.94 23.46 -12.80
N ALA A 212 4.52 22.24 -12.47
CA ALA A 212 3.11 21.82 -12.50
C ALA A 212 2.34 22.12 -11.22
N ASP A 213 2.98 22.69 -10.19
CA ASP A 213 2.40 22.99 -8.86
C ASP A 213 1.69 21.76 -8.25
N LEU A 214 2.34 20.59 -8.35
CA LEU A 214 1.79 19.34 -7.83
C LEU A 214 1.95 19.25 -6.30
N PRO A 215 0.95 18.69 -5.57
CA PRO A 215 1.08 18.41 -4.14
C PRO A 215 2.31 17.54 -3.80
N ALA A 216 2.84 17.65 -2.58
CA ALA A 216 4.09 16.99 -2.17
C ALA A 216 4.12 15.45 -2.30
N GLY A 217 2.97 14.78 -2.24
CA GLY A 217 2.85 13.34 -2.48
C GLY A 217 2.39 12.96 -3.90
N ALA A 218 2.09 13.96 -4.74
CA ALA A 218 1.91 13.81 -6.17
C ALA A 218 3.28 13.93 -6.89
N GLY A 219 3.31 13.78 -8.22
CA GLY A 219 4.57 13.86 -8.96
C GLY A 219 4.49 13.35 -10.39
N VAL A 220 5.61 13.49 -11.10
CA VAL A 220 5.79 13.05 -12.48
C VAL A 220 6.77 11.88 -12.49
N GLU A 221 6.36 10.74 -13.06
CA GLU A 221 7.26 9.63 -13.38
C GLU A 221 7.47 9.55 -14.90
N VAL A 222 8.72 9.42 -15.34
CA VAL A 222 9.06 9.33 -16.77
C VAL A 222 9.54 7.92 -17.09
N LEU A 223 8.81 7.24 -17.97
CA LEU A 223 9.03 5.86 -18.39
C LEU A 223 9.47 5.79 -19.88
N PRO A 224 10.16 4.73 -20.31
CA PRO A 224 10.48 4.49 -21.72
C PRO A 224 9.22 4.23 -22.56
N GLY A 225 9.06 4.93 -23.68
CA GLY A 225 8.02 4.62 -24.67
C GLY A 225 8.42 3.51 -25.66
N THR A 226 7.53 3.23 -26.61
CA THR A 226 7.68 2.15 -27.62
C THR A 226 8.91 2.29 -28.51
N THR A 227 9.41 3.52 -28.71
CA THR A 227 10.65 3.83 -29.44
C THR A 227 11.63 4.59 -28.55
N ARG A 228 12.93 4.62 -28.94
CA ARG A 228 13.94 5.44 -28.26
C ARG A 228 13.68 6.95 -28.30
N ARG A 229 12.75 7.40 -29.15
CA ARG A 229 12.31 8.79 -29.31
C ARG A 229 11.01 9.09 -28.56
N SER A 230 10.37 8.10 -27.97
CA SER A 230 9.13 8.28 -27.20
C SER A 230 9.39 8.05 -25.71
N ALA A 231 8.68 8.79 -24.87
CA ALA A 231 8.58 8.61 -23.44
C ALA A 231 7.10 8.52 -23.04
N VAL A 232 6.80 7.90 -21.92
CA VAL A 232 5.50 8.02 -21.25
C VAL A 232 5.73 8.84 -20.00
N LEU A 233 4.97 9.92 -19.83
CA LEU A 233 4.90 10.67 -18.58
C LEU A 233 3.68 10.18 -17.82
N GLU A 234 3.85 9.78 -16.57
CA GLU A 234 2.78 9.44 -15.64
C GLU A 234 2.69 10.56 -14.60
N ILE A 235 1.63 11.36 -14.67
CA ILE A 235 1.42 12.53 -13.81
C ILE A 235 0.35 12.14 -12.79
N SER A 236 0.74 11.96 -11.53
CA SER A 236 -0.23 11.91 -10.45
C SER A 236 -0.58 13.33 -10.00
N THR A 237 -1.84 13.55 -9.67
CA THR A 237 -2.36 14.85 -9.20
C THR A 237 -2.79 14.83 -7.73
N VAL A 238 -2.77 13.64 -7.11
CA VAL A 238 -3.05 13.41 -5.69
C VAL A 238 -1.91 12.61 -5.06
N ASP A 239 -1.81 12.68 -3.73
CA ASP A 239 -0.99 11.75 -2.96
C ASP A 239 -1.70 10.39 -2.88
N GLY A 240 -1.36 9.49 -3.80
CA GLY A 240 -1.86 8.12 -3.82
C GLY A 240 -1.24 7.19 -2.77
N PHE A 241 -0.38 7.70 -1.88
CA PHE A 241 0.43 6.93 -0.96
C PHE A 241 0.34 7.35 0.52
N ALA A 242 -0.33 8.48 0.80
CA ALA A 242 -0.60 9.00 2.15
C ALA A 242 -1.21 7.95 3.09
N GLU A 243 -2.19 7.20 2.60
CA GLU A 243 -2.89 6.17 3.39
C GLU A 243 -2.16 4.81 3.38
N ASP A 244 -2.42 4.00 4.41
CA ASP A 244 -1.89 2.64 4.51
C ASP A 244 -2.68 1.69 3.58
N LEU A 245 -2.00 1.20 2.54
CA LEU A 245 -2.56 0.24 1.58
C LEU A 245 -2.62 -1.15 2.21
N LEU A 246 -3.72 -1.51 2.88
CA LEU A 246 -3.86 -2.80 3.56
C LEU A 246 -3.79 -4.00 2.58
N PHE A 247 -3.28 -5.14 3.07
CA PHE A 247 -3.18 -6.40 2.31
C PHE A 247 -4.55 -6.94 1.82
N GLY A 248 -5.63 -6.61 2.53
CA GLY A 248 -6.99 -7.06 2.23
C GLY A 248 -7.32 -8.43 2.85
N ASP A 249 -8.55 -8.89 2.56
CA ASP A 249 -9.18 -10.12 3.04
C ASP A 249 -9.38 -11.17 1.93
N ASP A 250 -9.01 -10.85 0.68
CA ASP A 250 -8.97 -11.83 -0.42
C ASP A 250 -7.84 -12.85 -0.22
N TYR A 251 -8.22 -14.05 0.23
CA TYR A 251 -7.33 -15.21 0.33
C TYR A 251 -7.56 -16.24 -0.79
N SER A 252 -7.98 -15.80 -1.97
CA SER A 252 -8.09 -16.65 -3.17
C SER A 252 -6.77 -17.32 -3.54
N GLU A 253 -6.86 -18.37 -4.37
CA GLU A 253 -5.72 -19.18 -4.78
C GLU A 253 -4.82 -18.42 -5.76
N LEU A 254 -3.51 -18.48 -5.52
CA LEU A 254 -2.48 -17.94 -6.41
C LEU A 254 -1.58 -19.08 -6.94
N THR A 255 -0.69 -18.74 -7.87
CA THR A 255 0.41 -19.60 -8.35
C THR A 255 1.66 -18.74 -8.48
N ILE A 256 2.83 -19.28 -8.13
CA ILE A 256 4.11 -18.57 -8.29
C ILE A 256 4.44 -18.25 -9.75
N ASN A 257 3.82 -18.96 -10.71
CA ASN A 257 3.97 -18.70 -12.14
C ASN A 257 3.35 -17.36 -12.57
N ASN A 258 2.44 -16.80 -11.76
CA ASN A 258 1.84 -15.48 -11.97
C ASN A 258 2.57 -14.40 -11.14
N PRO A 259 2.44 -13.10 -11.52
CA PRO A 259 2.94 -12.00 -10.69
C PRO A 259 2.17 -11.95 -9.36
N LEU A 260 2.87 -11.66 -8.25
CA LEU A 260 2.26 -11.52 -6.94
C LEU A 260 2.15 -10.04 -6.56
N MET A 261 0.95 -9.52 -6.29
CA MET A 261 0.78 -8.12 -5.90
C MET A 261 1.45 -7.85 -4.53
N ILE A 262 2.40 -6.92 -4.49
CA ILE A 262 3.15 -6.54 -3.28
C ILE A 262 2.92 -5.10 -2.84
N GLY A 263 2.21 -4.30 -3.65
CA GLY A 263 1.89 -2.90 -3.39
C GLY A 263 1.18 -2.25 -4.58
N ARG A 264 1.24 -0.92 -4.69
CA ARG A 264 0.80 -0.15 -5.87
C ARG A 264 1.83 0.91 -6.26
N TYR A 265 1.94 1.18 -7.55
CA TYR A 265 2.67 2.33 -8.10
C TYR A 265 1.86 3.63 -7.95
N ARG A 266 2.49 4.78 -8.23
CA ARG A 266 1.84 6.11 -8.09
C ARG A 266 0.65 6.28 -9.05
N ASN A 267 0.68 5.58 -10.19
CA ASN A 267 -0.42 5.47 -11.14
C ASN A 267 -1.58 4.54 -10.69
N THR A 268 -1.57 4.10 -9.43
CA THR A 268 -2.50 3.15 -8.79
C THR A 268 -2.52 1.72 -9.34
N GLN A 269 -1.70 1.40 -10.37
CA GLN A 269 -1.54 0.03 -10.86
C GLN A 269 -0.85 -0.87 -9.82
N PRO A 270 -1.09 -2.20 -9.85
CA PRO A 270 -0.37 -3.15 -8.99
C PRO A 270 1.15 -3.05 -9.16
N ALA A 271 1.87 -3.00 -8.05
CA ALA A 271 3.29 -3.26 -8.00
C ALA A 271 3.48 -4.76 -7.73
N GLU A 272 4.17 -5.47 -8.62
CA GLU A 272 4.14 -6.94 -8.68
C GLU A 272 5.52 -7.59 -8.52
N ALA A 273 5.57 -8.69 -7.77
CA ALA A 273 6.73 -9.53 -7.58
C ALA A 273 6.68 -10.75 -8.51
N HIS A 274 7.50 -10.75 -9.55
CA HIS A 274 7.69 -11.90 -10.45
C HIS A 274 8.76 -12.84 -9.90
N LEU A 275 8.36 -13.85 -9.11
CA LEU A 275 9.29 -14.73 -8.40
C LEU A 275 9.66 -16.01 -9.18
N ARG A 276 8.78 -16.52 -10.05
CA ARG A 276 9.10 -17.67 -10.89
C ARG A 276 10.37 -17.41 -11.71
N GLU A 277 11.31 -18.34 -11.61
CA GLU A 277 12.62 -18.28 -12.27
C GLU A 277 13.46 -17.04 -11.91
N THR A 278 13.25 -16.43 -10.74
CA THR A 278 13.92 -15.20 -10.34
C THR A 278 14.35 -15.26 -8.87
N TYR A 279 15.56 -14.78 -8.58
CA TYR A 279 15.96 -14.46 -7.21
C TYR A 279 15.59 -13.01 -6.88
N ALA A 280 15.18 -12.78 -5.63
CA ALA A 280 14.78 -11.47 -5.14
C ALA A 280 15.72 -10.95 -4.06
N LEU A 281 15.80 -9.62 -3.96
CA LEU A 281 16.51 -8.91 -2.89
C LEU A 281 15.62 -7.79 -2.36
N VAL A 282 15.48 -7.74 -1.04
CA VAL A 282 14.71 -6.73 -0.29
C VAL A 282 15.65 -6.01 0.66
N VAL A 283 16.04 -4.79 0.32
CA VAL A 283 16.83 -3.92 1.20
C VAL A 283 15.90 -2.92 1.88
N GLY A 284 16.20 -2.54 3.11
CA GLY A 284 15.65 -1.33 3.71
C GLY A 284 16.07 -1.14 5.15
N GLU A 285 16.32 0.11 5.52
CA GLU A 285 16.74 0.52 6.86
C GLU A 285 15.71 0.10 7.94
N GLN A 286 16.12 0.09 9.20
CA GLN A 286 15.22 -0.19 10.31
C GLN A 286 14.04 0.81 10.31
N GLY A 287 12.82 0.32 10.54
CA GLY A 287 11.60 1.15 10.49
C GLY A 287 11.03 1.40 9.07
N SER A 288 11.82 1.29 8.00
CA SER A 288 11.41 1.57 6.60
C SER A 288 10.15 0.82 6.13
N GLY A 289 9.98 -0.41 6.61
CA GLY A 289 8.95 -1.34 6.15
C GLY A 289 9.49 -2.68 5.64
N LYS A 290 10.82 -2.91 5.59
CA LYS A 290 11.45 -4.20 5.17
C LYS A 290 10.70 -5.43 5.72
N THR A 291 10.58 -5.56 7.03
CA THR A 291 9.97 -6.73 7.69
C THR A 291 8.49 -6.92 7.33
N ASN A 292 7.72 -5.83 7.24
CA ASN A 292 6.34 -5.89 6.74
C ASN A 292 6.29 -6.33 5.27
N GLN A 293 7.23 -5.88 4.43
CA GLN A 293 7.31 -6.31 3.02
C GLN A 293 7.67 -7.80 2.89
N LEU A 294 8.49 -8.33 3.80
CA LEU A 294 8.73 -9.78 3.90
C LEU A 294 7.46 -10.52 4.31
N TYR A 295 6.69 -10.02 5.29
CA TYR A 295 5.38 -10.60 5.62
C TYR A 295 4.39 -10.57 4.45
N VAL A 296 4.36 -9.51 3.64
CA VAL A 296 3.54 -9.46 2.41
C VAL A 296 3.96 -10.55 1.43
N LEU A 297 5.27 -10.70 1.20
CA LEU A 297 5.81 -11.74 0.32
C LEU A 297 5.47 -13.14 0.86
N THR A 298 5.68 -13.41 2.16
CA THR A 298 5.28 -14.66 2.81
C THR A 298 3.78 -14.92 2.66
N GLY A 299 2.93 -13.91 2.84
CA GLY A 299 1.47 -14.02 2.68
C GLY A 299 1.02 -14.35 1.26
N GLN A 300 1.58 -13.70 0.24
CA GLN A 300 1.26 -14.03 -1.16
C GLN A 300 1.80 -15.40 -1.57
N LEU A 301 3.01 -15.75 -1.14
CA LEU A 301 3.56 -17.10 -1.33
C LEU A 301 2.72 -18.15 -0.59
N ALA A 302 2.18 -17.83 0.58
CA ALA A 302 1.35 -18.73 1.35
C ALA A 302 -0.04 -19.00 0.73
N ARG A 303 -0.54 -18.08 -0.11
CA ARG A 303 -1.73 -18.27 -0.96
C ARG A 303 -1.45 -19.12 -2.21
N CYS A 304 -0.19 -19.33 -2.59
CA CYS A 304 0.18 -20.10 -3.77
C CYS A 304 0.02 -21.61 -3.51
N THR A 305 -0.77 -22.30 -4.33
CA THR A 305 -1.01 -23.75 -4.18
C THR A 305 0.16 -24.62 -4.66
N ASP A 306 1.19 -23.99 -5.24
CA ASP A 306 2.38 -24.59 -5.83
C ASP A 306 3.69 -24.11 -5.18
N VAL A 307 3.63 -23.62 -3.93
CA VAL A 307 4.79 -23.13 -3.17
C VAL A 307 4.89 -23.76 -1.78
N ILE A 308 6.10 -24.18 -1.43
CA ILE A 308 6.55 -24.46 -0.07
C ILE A 308 7.39 -23.27 0.39
N VAL A 309 7.11 -22.72 1.56
CA VAL A 309 7.78 -21.52 2.07
C VAL A 309 8.74 -21.91 3.19
N CYS A 310 10.01 -21.52 3.09
CA CYS A 310 11.02 -21.76 4.11
C CYS A 310 11.65 -20.44 4.55
N HIS A 311 11.95 -20.27 5.83
CA HIS A 311 12.60 -19.07 6.36
C HIS A 311 13.94 -19.43 7.01
N ILE A 312 15.00 -18.71 6.64
CA ILE A 312 16.25 -18.64 7.40
C ILE A 312 16.26 -17.26 8.06
N ASP A 313 16.35 -17.24 9.39
CA ASP A 313 16.28 -16.01 10.20
C ASP A 313 17.34 -16.09 11.32
N PRO A 314 18.58 -15.63 11.07
CA PRO A 314 19.69 -15.72 12.04
C PRO A 314 19.43 -14.94 13.33
N ASN A 315 18.36 -14.14 13.38
CA ASN A 315 18.01 -13.22 14.45
C ASN A 315 16.94 -13.81 15.40
N GLY A 316 17.00 -15.11 15.68
CA GLY A 316 16.13 -15.77 16.66
C GLY A 316 14.72 -16.13 16.17
N GLY A 317 14.42 -16.02 14.87
CA GLY A 317 13.17 -16.55 14.31
C GLY A 317 11.93 -15.66 14.46
N GLY A 318 12.10 -14.35 14.70
CA GLY A 318 11.02 -13.39 14.78
C GLY A 318 10.19 -13.28 13.49
N LEU A 319 10.81 -13.37 12.32
CA LEU A 319 10.11 -13.32 11.02
C LEU A 319 9.20 -14.55 10.76
N PRO A 320 9.64 -15.80 10.94
CA PRO A 320 8.77 -16.96 10.73
C PRO A 320 7.70 -17.15 11.80
N ARG A 321 7.92 -16.75 13.06
CA ARG A 321 7.05 -17.10 14.19
C ARG A 321 5.55 -16.80 13.96
N PRO A 322 5.12 -15.60 13.49
CA PRO A 322 3.70 -15.31 13.23
C PRO A 322 3.00 -16.28 12.24
N TRP A 323 3.75 -16.95 11.37
CA TRP A 323 3.24 -17.89 10.37
C TRP A 323 3.20 -19.35 10.84
N VAL A 324 3.81 -19.62 12.00
CA VAL A 324 3.88 -20.94 12.64
C VAL A 324 2.94 -21.02 13.84
N MET A 325 2.85 -19.97 14.66
CA MET A 325 2.03 -19.96 15.89
C MET A 325 0.55 -20.33 15.68
N PRO A 326 -0.17 -19.88 14.63
CA PRO A 326 -1.55 -20.29 14.41
C PRO A 326 -1.73 -21.81 14.23
N TRP A 327 -0.70 -22.55 13.81
CA TRP A 327 -0.73 -24.01 13.75
C TRP A 327 -0.42 -24.65 15.11
N VAL A 328 0.53 -24.10 15.87
CA VAL A 328 0.89 -24.56 17.23
C VAL A 328 -0.30 -24.43 18.18
N GLU A 329 -0.99 -23.29 18.11
CA GLU A 329 -2.19 -22.96 18.89
C GLU A 329 -3.45 -23.73 18.42
N GLY A 330 -3.33 -24.59 17.40
CA GLY A 330 -4.46 -25.36 16.86
C GLY A 330 -5.48 -24.55 16.04
N GLN A 331 -5.21 -23.27 15.75
CA GLN A 331 -6.07 -22.42 14.91
C GLN A 331 -6.00 -22.75 13.41
N ALA A 332 -4.97 -23.49 12.99
CA ALA A 332 -4.71 -23.91 11.61
C ALA A 332 -4.21 -25.36 11.57
N THR A 333 -4.56 -26.12 10.54
CA THR A 333 -4.17 -27.54 10.42
C THR A 333 -2.74 -27.76 9.95
N ARG A 334 -2.09 -26.72 9.41
CA ARG A 334 -0.70 -26.66 8.91
C ARG A 334 -0.18 -25.22 9.06
N PRO A 335 1.13 -25.01 9.24
CA PRO A 335 1.71 -23.68 9.28
C PRO A 335 1.79 -23.07 7.87
N ALA A 336 1.92 -21.74 7.80
CA ALA A 336 2.12 -21.03 6.53
C ALA A 336 3.61 -20.89 6.12
N VAL A 337 4.53 -21.23 7.02
CA VAL A 337 5.96 -21.46 6.73
C VAL A 337 6.27 -22.91 7.09
N ASP A 338 6.77 -23.69 6.12
CA ASP A 338 6.90 -25.13 6.21
C ASP A 338 8.20 -25.61 6.85
N TRP A 339 9.26 -24.80 6.84
CA TRP A 339 10.56 -25.08 7.47
C TRP A 339 11.21 -23.76 7.91
N VAL A 340 11.58 -23.69 9.18
CA VAL A 340 12.29 -22.55 9.79
C VAL A 340 13.72 -22.96 10.14
N ALA A 341 14.68 -22.06 9.98
CA ALA A 341 16.03 -22.21 10.53
C ALA A 341 16.52 -20.88 11.11
N TYR A 342 16.60 -20.79 12.43
CA TYR A 342 17.20 -19.65 13.14
C TYR A 342 18.60 -19.95 13.69
N GLU A 343 19.02 -21.23 13.66
CA GLU A 343 20.35 -21.67 14.04
C GLU A 343 21.22 -22.03 12.83
N PRO A 344 22.55 -21.81 12.89
CA PRO A 344 23.48 -22.15 11.80
C PRO A 344 23.38 -23.61 11.35
N VAL A 345 23.29 -24.54 12.30
CA VAL A 345 23.23 -25.99 12.05
C VAL A 345 21.94 -26.40 11.32
N GLU A 346 20.81 -25.78 11.67
CA GLU A 346 19.55 -26.07 11.00
C GLU A 346 19.49 -25.41 9.61
N ALA A 347 20.10 -24.25 9.44
CA ALA A 347 20.24 -23.60 8.14
C ALA A 347 21.18 -24.39 7.20
N GLU A 348 22.23 -25.01 7.74
CA GLU A 348 23.07 -25.95 6.98
C GLU A 348 22.25 -27.16 6.51
N ARG A 349 21.46 -27.78 7.41
CA ARG A 349 20.57 -28.91 7.05
C ARG A 349 19.55 -28.53 6.00
N MET A 350 18.87 -27.39 6.15
CA MET A 350 17.89 -26.89 5.18
C MET A 350 18.55 -26.66 3.81
N THR A 351 19.66 -25.94 3.76
CA THR A 351 20.35 -25.62 2.50
C THR A 351 21.01 -26.83 1.85
N GLY A 352 21.54 -27.76 2.65
CA GLY A 352 22.04 -29.05 2.19
C GLY A 352 20.94 -29.95 1.62
N ALA A 353 19.79 -30.04 2.29
CA ALA A 353 18.61 -30.75 1.79
C ALA A 353 18.12 -30.17 0.45
N LEU A 354 18.07 -28.83 0.32
CA LEU A 354 17.72 -28.15 -0.93
C LEU A 354 18.66 -28.50 -2.09
N LEU A 355 19.97 -28.62 -1.85
CA LEU A 355 20.93 -29.06 -2.87
C LEU A 355 20.71 -30.52 -3.30
N ARG A 356 20.44 -31.43 -2.34
CA ARG A 356 20.09 -32.82 -2.65
C ARG A 356 18.79 -32.90 -3.44
N GLY A 357 17.76 -32.16 -3.02
CA GLY A 357 16.46 -32.06 -3.70
C GLY A 357 16.58 -31.52 -5.13
N MET A 358 17.31 -30.42 -5.34
CA MET A 358 17.61 -29.87 -6.67
C MET A 358 18.26 -30.91 -7.59
N THR A 359 19.24 -31.65 -7.07
CA THR A 359 19.97 -32.69 -7.83
C THR A 359 19.04 -33.86 -8.17
N ARG A 360 18.21 -34.31 -7.23
CA ARG A 360 17.23 -35.39 -7.42
C ARG A 360 16.13 -34.99 -8.42
N ARG A 361 15.57 -33.79 -8.32
CA ARG A 361 14.60 -33.22 -9.28
C ARG A 361 15.14 -33.24 -10.72
N LYS A 362 16.40 -32.83 -10.94
CA LYS A 362 17.02 -32.77 -12.27
C LYS A 362 17.04 -34.13 -12.99
N GLY A 363 17.27 -35.21 -12.24
CA GLY A 363 17.18 -36.57 -12.78
C GLY A 363 15.74 -37.06 -12.93
N ALA A 364 14.94 -36.94 -11.86
CA ALA A 364 13.59 -37.50 -11.79
C ALA A 364 12.62 -36.88 -12.81
N TYR A 365 12.71 -35.57 -13.06
CA TYR A 365 11.76 -34.83 -13.88
C TYR A 365 12.23 -34.55 -15.31
N HIS A 366 13.28 -35.22 -15.80
CA HIS A 366 13.74 -35.02 -17.18
C HIS A 366 12.64 -35.32 -18.21
N GLY A 367 11.79 -36.33 -17.97
CA GLY A 367 10.63 -36.61 -18.82
C GLY A 367 9.59 -35.48 -18.82
N ARG A 368 9.31 -34.88 -17.66
CA ARG A 368 8.35 -33.76 -17.49
C ARG A 368 8.84 -32.49 -18.20
N MET A 369 10.13 -32.18 -18.10
CA MET A 369 10.77 -31.08 -18.82
C MET A 369 10.69 -31.27 -20.35
N ARG A 370 11.04 -32.45 -20.86
CA ARG A 370 10.87 -32.80 -22.28
C ARG A 370 9.42 -32.68 -22.76
N ALA A 371 8.45 -33.15 -21.96
CA ALA A 371 7.03 -33.09 -22.31
C ALA A 371 6.49 -31.66 -22.38
N ALA A 372 7.02 -30.74 -21.56
CA ALA A 372 6.69 -29.32 -21.61
C ALA A 372 7.50 -28.52 -22.66
N ASN A 373 8.48 -29.15 -23.32
CA ASN A 373 9.41 -28.51 -24.25
C ASN A 373 10.16 -27.30 -23.63
N ASP A 374 10.56 -27.41 -22.36
CA ASP A 374 11.40 -26.43 -21.64
C ASP A 374 12.54 -27.19 -20.91
N ASP A 375 13.69 -26.54 -20.74
CA ASP A 375 14.83 -27.03 -19.93
C ASP A 375 14.61 -26.85 -18.42
N LYS A 376 13.56 -26.10 -18.04
CA LYS A 376 13.18 -25.80 -16.67
C LYS A 376 12.02 -26.69 -16.22
N LEU A 377 12.02 -27.03 -14.94
CA LEU A 377 10.95 -27.80 -14.31
C LEU A 377 9.64 -27.00 -14.32
N PRO A 378 8.55 -27.50 -14.94
CA PRO A 378 7.23 -26.89 -14.84
C PRO A 378 6.68 -27.09 -13.42
N ILE A 379 6.33 -25.99 -12.76
CA ILE A 379 5.87 -25.96 -11.36
C ILE A 379 4.34 -25.94 -11.31
N ASP A 380 3.78 -26.79 -10.46
CA ASP A 380 2.37 -26.83 -10.07
C ASP A 380 2.25 -27.45 -8.66
N SER A 381 1.04 -27.67 -8.16
CA SER A 381 0.80 -28.26 -6.83
C SER A 381 1.29 -29.71 -6.66
N SER A 382 1.59 -30.43 -7.75
CA SER A 382 2.19 -31.78 -7.71
C SER A 382 3.72 -31.76 -7.65
N VAL A 383 4.35 -30.67 -8.12
CA VAL A 383 5.80 -30.44 -8.08
C VAL A 383 6.05 -28.98 -7.70
N PRO A 384 5.89 -28.62 -6.42
CA PRO A 384 5.88 -27.22 -5.98
C PRO A 384 7.28 -26.59 -6.05
N ALA A 385 7.33 -25.27 -6.22
CA ALA A 385 8.53 -24.50 -5.95
C ALA A 385 8.81 -24.48 -4.43
N ILE A 386 10.09 -24.31 -4.08
CA ILE A 386 10.49 -24.05 -2.69
C ILE A 386 11.15 -22.69 -2.67
N VAL A 387 10.58 -21.77 -1.89
CA VAL A 387 11.06 -20.39 -1.77
C VAL A 387 11.64 -20.21 -0.38
N VAL A 388 12.93 -19.93 -0.32
CA VAL A 388 13.64 -19.60 0.93
C VAL A 388 13.70 -18.09 1.08
N ILE A 389 13.11 -17.56 2.14
CA ILE A 389 13.34 -16.18 2.58
C ILE A 389 14.49 -16.20 3.57
N VAL A 390 15.56 -15.47 3.29
CA VAL A 390 16.72 -15.30 4.17
C VAL A 390 16.66 -13.89 4.72
N ASP A 391 16.22 -13.73 5.98
CA ASP A 391 16.35 -12.43 6.65
C ASP A 391 17.79 -12.19 7.08
N GLU A 392 18.12 -10.90 7.18
CA GLU A 392 19.45 -10.35 7.41
C GLU A 392 20.60 -11.18 6.82
N ALA A 393 20.56 -11.32 5.50
CA ALA A 393 21.53 -12.09 4.73
C ALA A 393 22.98 -11.64 4.92
N ALA A 394 23.23 -10.45 5.49
CA ALA A 394 24.54 -9.99 5.94
C ALA A 394 25.22 -11.02 6.85
N GLU A 395 24.52 -11.46 7.91
CA GLU A 395 24.99 -12.39 8.96
C GLU A 395 25.51 -13.73 8.41
N ILE A 396 25.07 -14.09 7.20
CA ILE A 396 25.39 -15.36 6.54
C ILE A 396 26.32 -15.15 5.34
N MET A 397 26.09 -14.11 4.53
CA MET A 397 26.70 -13.95 3.21
C MET A 397 27.99 -13.13 3.21
N ALA A 398 28.21 -12.31 4.25
CA ALA A 398 29.37 -11.45 4.36
C ALA A 398 30.70 -12.25 4.43
N PRO A 399 31.85 -11.63 4.12
CA PRO A 399 33.16 -12.31 4.18
C PRO A 399 33.57 -12.72 5.61
N ASP A 400 33.25 -11.85 6.56
CA ASP A 400 33.53 -11.84 8.00
C ASP A 400 32.45 -12.52 8.86
N ALA A 401 31.34 -12.93 8.24
CA ALA A 401 30.30 -13.75 8.87
C ALA A 401 30.89 -14.93 9.67
N PRO A 402 30.28 -15.30 10.83
CA PRO A 402 30.77 -16.35 11.72
C PRO A 402 31.05 -17.69 11.02
N VAL A 403 31.99 -18.48 11.56
CA VAL A 403 32.53 -19.68 10.88
C VAL A 403 31.48 -20.76 10.65
N GLU A 404 30.54 -20.87 11.58
CA GLU A 404 29.35 -21.73 11.59
C GLU A 404 28.37 -21.43 10.44
N TRP A 405 28.33 -20.21 9.91
CA TRP A 405 27.47 -19.85 8.77
C TRP A 405 28.10 -20.18 7.40
N ARG A 406 29.38 -20.55 7.35
CA ARG A 406 30.09 -20.83 6.08
C ARG A 406 29.49 -21.95 5.25
N PRO A 407 29.07 -23.11 5.81
CA PRO A 407 28.39 -24.15 5.05
C PRO A 407 27.08 -23.65 4.42
N THR A 408 26.25 -22.95 5.21
CA THR A 408 25.00 -22.32 4.77
C THR A 408 25.24 -21.32 3.63
N ARG A 409 26.24 -20.43 3.77
CA ARG A 409 26.65 -19.46 2.74
C ARG A 409 27.03 -20.13 1.44
N ASP A 410 27.87 -21.16 1.50
CA ASP A 410 28.39 -21.84 0.31
C ASP A 410 27.29 -22.69 -0.37
N ASN A 411 26.38 -23.27 0.41
CA ASN A 411 25.17 -23.91 -0.09
C ASN A 411 24.23 -22.90 -0.78
N LEU A 412 23.94 -21.74 -0.17
CA LEU A 412 23.13 -20.67 -0.77
C LEU A 412 23.73 -20.19 -2.10
N ARG A 413 25.06 -20.02 -2.17
CA ARG A 413 25.79 -19.69 -3.42
C ARG A 413 25.71 -20.81 -4.46
N ALA A 414 25.67 -22.08 -4.05
CA ALA A 414 25.42 -23.20 -4.97
C ALA A 414 23.97 -23.23 -5.49
N ILE A 415 22.98 -23.01 -4.62
CA ILE A 415 21.56 -22.91 -4.99
C ILE A 415 21.34 -21.73 -5.95
N GLN A 416 21.86 -20.53 -5.67
CA GLN A 416 21.75 -19.36 -6.57
C GLN A 416 22.20 -19.65 -8.01
N ARG A 417 23.25 -20.48 -8.18
CA ARG A 417 23.81 -20.78 -9.51
C ARG A 417 22.95 -21.74 -10.35
N GLN A 418 22.10 -22.57 -9.75
CA GLN A 418 21.44 -23.70 -10.44
C GLN A 418 19.97 -23.95 -10.06
N GLY A 419 19.54 -23.57 -8.85
CA GLY A 419 18.25 -23.93 -8.26
C GLY A 419 17.04 -23.38 -9.00
N ARG A 420 17.19 -22.21 -9.63
CA ARG A 420 16.19 -21.47 -10.40
C ARG A 420 15.42 -22.34 -11.42
N ALA A 421 16.14 -23.23 -12.12
CA ALA A 421 15.56 -24.13 -13.10
C ALA A 421 14.73 -25.27 -12.48
N MET A 422 15.08 -25.71 -11.27
CA MET A 422 14.44 -26.81 -10.53
C MET A 422 13.39 -26.31 -9.51
N GLY A 423 13.04 -25.02 -9.55
CA GLY A 423 12.08 -24.41 -8.62
C GLY A 423 12.62 -24.15 -7.21
N MET A 424 13.94 -24.14 -7.00
CA MET A 424 14.56 -23.73 -5.74
C MET A 424 14.95 -22.25 -5.82
N LEU A 425 14.17 -21.40 -5.16
CA LEU A 425 14.22 -19.94 -5.25
C LEU A 425 14.63 -19.34 -3.89
N ILE A 426 15.24 -18.16 -3.92
CA ILE A 426 15.71 -17.46 -2.73
C ILE A 426 15.34 -15.97 -2.81
N ILE A 427 14.82 -15.45 -1.70
CA ILE A 427 14.60 -14.03 -1.43
C ILE A 427 15.60 -13.66 -0.33
N PHE A 428 16.55 -12.80 -0.64
CA PHE A 428 17.48 -12.25 0.35
C PHE A 428 16.90 -10.95 0.91
N ALA A 429 17.03 -10.73 2.22
CA ALA A 429 16.74 -9.45 2.85
C ALA A 429 17.98 -8.91 3.57
N GLY A 430 18.06 -7.59 3.75
CA GLY A 430 19.13 -6.96 4.53
C GLY A 430 18.83 -5.50 4.86
N LEU A 431 19.45 -4.96 5.90
CA LEU A 431 19.25 -3.58 6.34
C LEU A 431 19.81 -2.55 5.36
N ARG A 432 20.94 -2.86 4.69
CA ARG A 432 21.65 -1.95 3.79
C ARG A 432 22.01 -2.59 2.46
N ALA A 433 22.07 -1.78 1.41
CA ALA A 433 22.56 -2.18 0.09
C ALA A 433 24.10 -2.17 0.04
N THR A 434 24.79 -2.83 1.00
CA THR A 434 26.26 -2.85 0.99
C THR A 434 26.82 -3.80 -0.07
N VAL A 435 28.08 -3.57 -0.45
CA VAL A 435 28.82 -4.46 -1.34
C VAL A 435 29.09 -5.82 -0.68
N GLU A 436 29.11 -5.92 0.66
CA GLU A 436 29.32 -7.19 1.38
C GLU A 436 28.09 -8.11 1.33
N VAL A 437 26.88 -7.60 1.60
CA VAL A 437 25.63 -8.39 1.48
C VAL A 437 25.42 -8.81 0.02
N LEU A 438 25.70 -7.90 -0.91
CA LEU A 438 25.64 -8.17 -2.34
C LEU A 438 26.80 -9.05 -2.82
N GLY A 439 27.86 -9.22 -2.02
CA GLY A 439 28.90 -10.26 -2.01
C GLY A 439 29.79 -10.45 -3.24
N THR A 440 29.21 -10.41 -4.44
CA THR A 440 29.86 -10.58 -5.74
C THR A 440 29.01 -9.94 -6.84
N THR A 441 29.61 -9.63 -7.99
CA THR A 441 28.83 -9.27 -9.19
C THR A 441 27.84 -10.36 -9.62
N THR A 442 28.02 -11.60 -9.15
CA THR A 442 27.14 -12.74 -9.38
C THR A 442 25.77 -12.58 -8.71
N VAL A 443 25.69 -12.22 -7.42
CA VAL A 443 24.39 -12.05 -6.74
C VAL A 443 23.58 -10.95 -7.45
N LYS A 444 24.18 -9.78 -7.72
CA LYS A 444 23.51 -8.70 -8.46
C LYS A 444 23.03 -9.11 -9.86
N LYS A 445 23.75 -9.98 -10.56
CA LYS A 445 23.37 -10.49 -11.89
C LYS A 445 22.26 -11.54 -11.85
N LEU A 446 22.19 -12.35 -10.79
CA LEU A 446 21.22 -13.42 -10.63
C LEU A 446 19.91 -12.95 -9.98
N THR A 447 19.99 -11.94 -9.12
CA THR A 447 18.84 -11.25 -8.53
C THR A 447 18.23 -10.28 -9.54
N GLN A 448 17.10 -10.68 -10.12
CA GLN A 448 16.38 -9.88 -11.13
C GLN A 448 15.24 -9.06 -10.51
N LEU A 449 14.69 -9.47 -9.36
CA LEU A 449 13.69 -8.68 -8.62
C LEU A 449 14.40 -7.94 -7.49
N ARG A 450 14.30 -6.61 -7.44
CA ARG A 450 14.96 -5.77 -6.44
C ARG A 450 13.97 -4.79 -5.83
N ILE A 451 13.92 -4.79 -4.51
CA ILE A 451 13.04 -3.98 -3.69
C ILE A 451 13.92 -3.19 -2.72
N GLY A 452 13.78 -1.86 -2.71
CA GLY A 452 14.46 -0.97 -1.76
C GLY A 452 13.44 -0.17 -0.97
N MET A 453 13.14 -0.58 0.26
CA MET A 453 12.21 0.08 1.18
C MET A 453 12.92 1.23 1.91
N GLY A 454 12.35 2.44 1.86
CA GLY A 454 12.88 3.61 2.56
C GLY A 454 14.32 4.03 2.22
N VAL A 455 14.91 3.52 1.12
CA VAL A 455 16.31 3.83 0.76
C VAL A 455 16.40 5.24 0.18
N THR A 456 16.72 6.21 1.03
CA THR A 456 16.89 7.63 0.68
C THR A 456 18.25 7.91 0.03
N ASP A 457 19.32 7.34 0.59
CA ASP A 457 20.68 7.56 0.12
C ASP A 457 20.88 7.20 -1.36
N GLN A 458 21.57 8.08 -2.07
CA GLN A 458 21.83 7.94 -3.50
C GLN A 458 22.88 6.86 -3.79
N VAL A 459 23.83 6.64 -2.89
CA VAL A 459 24.87 5.62 -3.08
C VAL A 459 24.27 4.22 -2.92
N GLU A 460 23.52 3.96 -1.85
CA GLU A 460 22.80 2.70 -1.64
C GLU A 460 21.82 2.39 -2.79
N ARG A 461 21.03 3.37 -3.24
CA ARG A 461 20.18 3.22 -4.44
C ARG A 461 21.00 2.85 -5.68
N ALA A 462 22.13 3.52 -5.92
CA ALA A 462 23.01 3.21 -7.04
C ALA A 462 23.70 1.84 -6.93
N ILE A 463 23.96 1.34 -5.70
CA ILE A 463 24.49 -0.01 -5.47
C ILE A 463 23.40 -1.07 -5.73
N LEU A 464 22.15 -0.83 -5.32
CA LEU A 464 21.01 -1.74 -5.49
C LEU A 464 20.50 -1.81 -6.94
N PHE A 465 20.23 -0.66 -7.55
CA PHE A 465 19.62 -0.57 -8.89
C PHE A 465 20.63 -0.34 -10.02
N GLY A 466 21.81 0.20 -9.71
CA GLY A 466 22.87 0.54 -10.67
C GLY A 466 22.93 2.04 -10.98
N GLN A 467 24.12 2.57 -11.27
CA GLN A 467 24.39 4.00 -11.51
C GLN A 467 23.60 4.67 -12.65
N ALA A 468 22.75 3.94 -13.39
CA ALA A 468 21.90 4.47 -14.44
C ALA A 468 20.48 4.86 -13.96
N SER A 469 20.14 4.65 -12.69
CA SER A 469 18.85 5.09 -12.12
C SER A 469 18.83 6.60 -11.89
N THR A 470 18.21 7.35 -12.81
CA THR A 470 18.04 8.81 -12.74
C THR A 470 16.85 9.21 -11.85
N MET A 471 16.84 8.74 -10.59
CA MET A 471 15.78 9.04 -9.64
C MET A 471 16.28 10.06 -8.61
N ASP A 472 15.61 11.21 -8.52
CA ASP A 472 15.82 12.13 -7.41
C ASP A 472 15.19 11.57 -6.12
N GLY A 473 15.82 11.88 -4.98
CA GLY A 473 15.61 11.15 -3.73
C GLY A 473 14.40 11.57 -2.91
N ASP A 474 13.89 12.79 -3.11
CA ASP A 474 12.95 13.43 -2.18
C ASP A 474 11.47 13.11 -2.44
N GLN A 475 11.13 12.44 -3.54
CA GLN A 475 9.72 12.18 -3.90
C GLN A 475 9.04 11.04 -3.11
N VAL A 476 9.63 10.58 -2.00
CA VAL A 476 9.22 9.37 -1.26
C VAL A 476 9.27 9.63 0.26
N LEU A 477 8.25 10.31 0.77
CA LEU A 477 8.14 10.65 2.20
C LEU A 477 7.14 9.73 2.91
N GLY A 478 7.64 8.72 3.64
CA GLY A 478 6.85 7.98 4.62
C GLY A 478 7.22 6.50 4.82
N ARG A 479 6.54 5.87 5.78
CA ARG A 479 6.71 4.44 6.13
C ARG A 479 6.01 3.53 5.11
N GLY A 480 6.63 2.39 4.80
CA GLY A 480 6.07 1.40 3.87
C GLY A 480 6.22 1.73 2.40
N TYR A 481 7.01 2.75 2.05
CA TYR A 481 7.35 3.10 0.68
C TYR A 481 8.65 2.41 0.24
N GLY A 482 8.79 2.19 -1.07
CA GLY A 482 10.04 1.73 -1.64
C GLY A 482 10.14 1.93 -3.14
N HIS A 483 11.24 1.44 -3.69
CA HIS A 483 11.49 1.35 -5.13
C HIS A 483 11.52 -0.12 -5.57
N LEU A 484 10.87 -0.41 -6.68
CA LEU A 484 10.76 -1.76 -7.26
C LEU A 484 11.39 -1.76 -8.66
N SER A 485 12.26 -2.73 -8.93
CA SER A 485 12.84 -2.98 -10.26
C SER A 485 12.80 -4.47 -10.57
N TYR A 486 12.38 -4.82 -11.79
CA TYR A 486 12.41 -6.17 -12.30
C TYR A 486 13.28 -6.25 -13.57
N ARG A 487 14.14 -7.27 -13.68
CA ARG A 487 15.02 -7.55 -14.83
C ARG A 487 15.89 -6.38 -15.34
N GLY A 488 16.15 -5.39 -14.48
CA GLY A 488 16.94 -4.20 -14.84
C GLY A 488 16.13 -3.12 -15.55
N GLU A 489 14.80 -3.20 -15.49
CA GLU A 489 13.91 -2.07 -15.76
C GLU A 489 14.22 -0.91 -14.80
N GLN A 490 13.85 0.31 -15.23
CA GLN A 490 13.95 1.50 -14.41
C GLN A 490 13.21 1.26 -13.09
N PRO A 491 13.84 1.51 -11.92
CA PRO A 491 13.14 1.34 -10.66
C PRO A 491 11.99 2.35 -10.57
N ARG A 492 10.86 1.89 -10.06
CA ARG A 492 9.62 2.67 -9.91
C ARG A 492 9.26 2.82 -8.44
N ALA A 493 8.76 3.99 -8.05
CA ALA A 493 8.30 4.22 -6.68
C ALA A 493 6.95 3.51 -6.44
N PHE A 494 6.84 2.79 -5.32
CA PHE A 494 5.63 2.07 -4.93
C PHE A 494 5.38 2.16 -3.41
N LYS A 495 4.10 2.09 -3.02
CA LYS A 495 3.67 1.87 -1.64
C LYS A 495 3.43 0.37 -1.45
N GLY A 496 4.13 -0.24 -0.52
CA GLY A 496 3.97 -1.66 -0.18
C GLY A 496 2.65 -1.93 0.54
N LEU A 497 2.13 -3.15 0.41
CA LEU A 497 0.96 -3.58 1.20
C LEU A 497 1.30 -3.57 2.70
N ARG A 498 0.36 -3.18 3.55
CA ARG A 498 0.46 -3.31 5.02
C ARG A 498 -0.30 -4.57 5.46
N ILE A 499 0.41 -5.51 6.10
CA ILE A 499 -0.18 -6.74 6.66
C ILE A 499 -0.05 -6.71 8.20
N LYS A 500 -1.16 -6.95 8.91
CA LYS A 500 -1.22 -6.97 10.39
C LYS A 500 -1.18 -8.40 10.94
N PRO A 501 -0.79 -8.63 12.21
CA PRO A 501 -0.76 -9.97 12.81
C PRO A 501 -2.09 -10.73 12.70
N GLU A 502 -3.22 -10.06 12.91
CA GLU A 502 -4.56 -10.62 12.72
C GLU A 502 -4.78 -11.16 11.29
N THR A 503 -4.31 -10.40 10.28
CA THR A 503 -4.36 -10.81 8.87
C THR A 503 -3.47 -12.02 8.61
N ILE A 504 -2.29 -12.10 9.25
CA ILE A 504 -1.39 -13.26 9.16
C ILE A 504 -2.08 -14.52 9.72
N THR A 505 -2.71 -14.42 10.89
CA THR A 505 -3.46 -15.53 11.52
C THR A 505 -4.66 -15.96 10.66
N ALA A 506 -5.44 -15.00 10.17
CA ALA A 506 -6.60 -15.26 9.30
C ALA A 506 -6.19 -15.91 7.97
N LEU A 507 -5.14 -15.41 7.31
CA LEU A 507 -4.60 -15.98 6.08
C LEU A 507 -4.08 -17.39 6.35
N THR A 508 -3.29 -17.60 7.40
CA THR A 508 -2.73 -18.92 7.76
C THR A 508 -3.84 -19.95 7.94
N ARG A 509 -4.92 -19.60 8.67
CA ARG A 509 -6.12 -20.44 8.81
C ARG A 509 -6.79 -20.72 7.46
N ALA A 510 -6.94 -19.72 6.60
CA ALA A 510 -7.59 -19.86 5.30
C ALA A 510 -6.80 -20.72 4.29
N VAL A 511 -5.46 -20.71 4.34
CA VAL A 511 -4.62 -21.47 3.40
C VAL A 511 -4.22 -22.86 3.89
N ALA A 512 -4.31 -23.15 5.20
CA ALA A 512 -3.78 -24.37 5.82
C ALA A 512 -4.22 -25.68 5.13
N GLY A 513 -5.49 -25.77 4.72
CA GLY A 513 -6.05 -26.95 4.06
C GLY A 513 -5.55 -27.20 2.62
N ARG A 514 -4.97 -26.18 1.97
CA ARG A 514 -4.52 -26.20 0.57
C ARG A 514 -3.01 -26.01 0.39
N ARG A 515 -2.24 -26.10 1.48
CA ARG A 515 -0.76 -26.09 1.44
C ARG A 515 -0.20 -27.33 0.74
N PRO A 516 0.67 -27.20 -0.27
CA PRO A 516 1.32 -28.33 -0.91
C PRO A 516 2.32 -29.00 0.03
N ALA A 517 2.72 -30.23 -0.30
CA ALA A 517 3.80 -30.96 0.36
C ALA A 517 4.95 -31.18 -0.64
N PRO A 518 6.19 -31.47 -0.18
CA PRO A 518 7.27 -31.81 -1.09
C PRO A 518 6.89 -33.01 -1.97
N ASP A 519 7.16 -32.91 -3.27
CA ASP A 519 7.02 -34.03 -4.20
C ASP A 519 7.91 -35.21 -3.78
N ALA A 520 7.50 -36.44 -4.13
CA ALA A 520 8.16 -37.65 -3.64
C ALA A 520 9.69 -37.70 -3.89
N PRO A 521 10.23 -37.34 -5.08
CA PRO A 521 11.68 -37.24 -5.28
C PRO A 521 12.37 -36.22 -4.37
N THR A 522 11.71 -35.09 -4.09
CA THR A 522 12.27 -34.07 -3.18
C THR A 522 12.20 -34.51 -1.72
N LEU A 523 11.09 -35.13 -1.31
CA LEU A 523 10.92 -35.69 0.04
C LEU A 523 11.94 -36.80 0.33
N GLU A 524 12.20 -37.69 -0.63
CA GLU A 524 13.25 -38.71 -0.59
C GLU A 524 14.64 -38.10 -0.38
N ALA A 525 14.96 -37.04 -1.14
CA ALA A 525 16.26 -36.37 -1.06
C ALA A 525 16.44 -35.54 0.23
N PHE A 526 15.34 -35.01 0.77
CA PHE A 526 15.34 -34.30 2.06
C PHE A 526 15.51 -35.28 3.22
N GLY A 527 14.75 -36.37 3.24
CA GLY A 527 14.87 -37.44 4.24
C GLY A 527 14.66 -36.95 5.68
N ALA A 528 15.53 -37.42 6.59
CA ALA A 528 15.44 -37.14 8.02
C ALA A 528 15.52 -35.64 8.39
N ASP A 529 16.24 -34.83 7.58
CA ASP A 529 16.34 -33.39 7.80
C ASP A 529 14.95 -32.74 7.75
N TRP A 530 14.12 -33.10 6.76
CA TRP A 530 12.74 -32.60 6.69
C TRP A 530 11.81 -33.24 7.72
N ALA A 531 11.93 -34.55 7.94
CA ALA A 531 11.04 -35.26 8.86
C ALA A 531 11.11 -34.70 10.29
N GLY A 532 12.33 -34.60 10.85
CA GLY A 532 12.54 -34.12 12.22
C GLY A 532 12.65 -32.60 12.38
N ARG A 533 12.36 -31.79 11.35
CA ARG A 533 12.60 -30.33 11.40
C ARG A 533 11.88 -29.63 12.56
N TRP A 534 10.61 -29.96 12.77
CA TRP A 534 9.80 -29.35 13.83
C TRP A 534 10.22 -29.79 15.22
N GLU A 535 10.72 -31.02 15.39
CA GLU A 535 11.27 -31.49 16.68
C GLU A 535 12.46 -30.64 17.13
N ARG A 536 13.20 -30.05 16.18
CA ARG A 536 14.39 -29.23 16.42
C ARG A 536 14.08 -27.75 16.56
N THR A 537 13.16 -27.23 15.76
CA THR A 537 12.91 -25.77 15.65
C THR A 537 11.73 -25.29 16.49
N LEU A 538 10.73 -26.14 16.72
CA LEU A 538 9.52 -25.74 17.41
C LEU A 538 9.75 -25.43 18.89
N PRO A 539 10.58 -26.19 19.65
CA PRO A 539 10.85 -25.87 21.05
C PRO A 539 11.42 -24.47 21.25
N GLY A 540 12.37 -24.03 20.40
CA GLY A 540 12.92 -22.67 20.49
C GLY A 540 11.94 -21.57 20.08
N LEU A 541 11.14 -21.81 19.02
CA LEU A 541 10.10 -20.88 18.57
C LEU A 541 8.98 -20.68 19.60
N VAL A 542 8.65 -21.73 20.39
CA VAL A 542 7.60 -21.71 21.42
C VAL A 542 8.13 -21.29 22.79
N ALA A 543 9.38 -21.63 23.15
CA ALA A 543 10.01 -21.08 24.36
C ALA A 543 10.11 -19.54 24.29
N ALA A 544 10.27 -18.98 23.08
CA ALA A 544 10.18 -17.55 22.85
C ALA A 544 8.75 -16.97 22.96
N SER A 545 7.69 -17.80 23.05
CA SER A 545 6.30 -17.36 23.29
C SER A 545 5.82 -17.54 24.72
N ASP A 546 6.38 -18.47 25.49
CA ASP A 546 6.01 -18.62 26.90
C ASP A 546 6.59 -17.48 27.79
N THR A 547 7.45 -16.62 27.23
CA THR A 547 7.89 -15.35 27.85
C THR A 547 6.81 -14.25 27.92
N ASP A 548 5.58 -14.53 27.44
CA ASP A 548 4.39 -13.72 27.74
C ASP A 548 3.65 -14.20 29.02
N GLY A 549 4.20 -15.20 29.75
CA GLY A 549 3.57 -15.76 30.96
C GLY A 549 4.51 -16.24 32.07
N ASP A 550 5.58 -16.98 31.74
CA ASP A 550 6.69 -17.33 32.66
C ASP A 550 7.79 -18.06 31.85
N GLY A 551 8.87 -17.36 31.49
CA GLY A 551 10.02 -17.92 30.77
C GLY A 551 11.28 -17.10 31.02
N PRO A 552 12.49 -17.72 31.03
CA PRO A 552 13.71 -17.00 31.36
C PRO A 552 14.00 -15.98 30.25
N ALA A 553 14.25 -14.73 30.54
CA ALA A 553 14.73 -14.14 31.78
C ALA A 553 14.17 -12.72 31.91
N SER A 554 13.86 -12.26 33.13
CA SER A 554 13.77 -10.80 33.34
C SER A 554 15.12 -10.16 32.99
N PRO A 555 15.21 -8.84 32.76
CA PRO A 555 16.51 -8.17 32.60
C PRO A 555 17.49 -8.53 33.73
N GLU A 556 16.97 -8.78 34.94
CA GLU A 556 17.71 -9.19 36.13
C GLU A 556 18.30 -10.61 36.00
N ASP A 557 17.58 -11.57 35.39
CA ASP A 557 18.10 -12.94 35.16
C ASP A 557 19.16 -12.98 34.03
N LEU A 558 19.04 -12.14 33.00
CA LEU A 558 20.08 -12.00 31.95
C LEU A 558 21.34 -11.35 32.53
N VAL A 559 21.17 -10.31 33.34
CA VAL A 559 22.29 -9.66 34.04
C VAL A 559 22.88 -10.58 35.10
N ALA A 560 22.07 -11.36 35.82
CA ALA A 560 22.56 -12.39 36.73
C ALA A 560 23.44 -13.40 35.99
N PHE A 561 22.99 -13.91 34.86
CA PHE A 561 23.80 -14.82 34.04
C PHE A 561 25.11 -14.18 33.55
N ALA A 562 25.10 -12.90 33.17
CA ALA A 562 26.31 -12.15 32.81
C ALA A 562 27.24 -11.92 34.01
N ALA A 563 26.70 -11.58 35.18
CA ALA A 563 27.42 -11.41 36.44
C ALA A 563 28.06 -12.73 36.90
N GLY A 564 27.35 -13.85 36.78
CA GLY A 564 27.88 -15.19 37.03
C GLY A 564 29.04 -15.54 36.11
N LEU A 565 28.93 -15.23 34.81
CA LEU A 565 30.03 -15.41 33.85
C LEU A 565 31.24 -14.52 34.15
N ALA A 566 31.03 -13.28 34.59
CA ALA A 566 32.10 -12.37 34.98
C ALA A 566 32.80 -12.82 36.27
N ALA A 567 32.04 -13.17 37.31
CA ALA A 567 32.55 -13.76 38.54
C ALA A 567 33.34 -15.05 38.27
N GLN A 568 32.84 -15.92 37.39
CA GLN A 568 33.55 -17.13 36.97
C GLN A 568 34.89 -16.82 36.27
N ALA A 569 34.96 -15.77 35.46
CA ALA A 569 36.20 -15.33 34.81
C ALA A 569 37.21 -14.76 35.81
N ASN A 570 36.74 -14.13 36.88
CA ASN A 570 37.56 -13.58 37.97
C ASN A 570 37.92 -14.62 39.07
N GLY A 571 37.39 -15.85 38.99
CA GLY A 571 37.66 -16.92 39.95
C GLY A 571 36.78 -16.88 41.21
N GLU A 572 35.68 -16.13 41.17
CA GLU A 572 34.70 -15.95 42.24
C GLU A 572 33.51 -16.92 42.08
N ASP A 573 32.59 -16.99 43.07
CA ASP A 573 31.43 -17.89 43.00
C ASP A 573 30.36 -17.37 42.02
N PRO A 574 30.11 -18.05 40.89
CA PRO A 574 29.16 -17.58 39.88
C PRO A 574 27.73 -17.51 40.40
N ASN A 575 27.35 -18.40 41.32
CA ASN A 575 25.97 -18.48 41.81
C ASN A 575 25.69 -17.35 42.81
N ALA A 576 26.68 -16.99 43.65
CA ALA A 576 26.56 -15.86 44.56
C ALA A 576 26.42 -14.52 43.81
N ALA A 577 27.15 -14.35 42.69
CA ALA A 577 27.01 -13.20 41.82
C ALA A 577 25.65 -13.16 41.09
N MET A 578 25.18 -14.31 40.60
CA MET A 578 23.82 -14.44 40.02
C MET A 578 22.73 -14.04 41.03
N ASP A 579 22.81 -14.52 42.27
CA ASP A 579 21.79 -14.27 43.28
C ASP A 579 21.84 -12.83 43.84
N GLN A 580 23.01 -12.18 43.87
CA GLN A 580 23.11 -10.74 44.14
C GLN A 580 22.49 -9.89 43.02
N ALA A 581 22.77 -10.21 41.76
CA ALA A 581 22.22 -9.50 40.61
C ALA A 581 20.68 -9.62 40.54
N ARG A 582 20.13 -10.81 40.84
CA ARG A 582 18.67 -11.01 40.98
C ARG A 582 18.03 -10.18 42.10
N ALA A 583 18.76 -9.94 43.18
CA ALA A 583 18.25 -9.19 44.33
C ALA A 583 18.29 -7.65 44.13
N ALA A 584 18.99 -7.15 43.11
CA ALA A 584 19.27 -5.73 42.93
C ALA A 584 18.22 -4.96 42.10
N GLY A 585 17.42 -5.65 41.27
CA GLY A 585 16.41 -5.04 40.40
C GLY A 585 16.98 -4.42 39.10
N PRO A 586 16.12 -3.94 38.19
CA PRO A 586 16.48 -3.73 36.79
C PRO A 586 17.36 -2.49 36.52
N GLU A 587 17.36 -1.48 37.39
CA GLU A 587 18.24 -0.31 37.26
C GLU A 587 19.66 -0.65 37.72
N ALA A 588 19.80 -1.23 38.93
CA ALA A 588 21.08 -1.70 39.44
C ALA A 588 21.69 -2.82 38.58
N ALA A 589 20.87 -3.57 37.85
CA ALA A 589 21.33 -4.54 36.86
C ALA A 589 22.06 -3.89 35.66
N GLN A 590 21.72 -2.64 35.32
CA GLN A 590 22.42 -1.89 34.27
C GLN A 590 23.74 -1.31 34.80
N ASP A 591 23.74 -0.80 36.04
CA ASP A 591 24.97 -0.38 36.75
C ASP A 591 25.96 -1.56 36.91
N LEU A 592 25.48 -2.75 37.29
CA LEU A 592 26.34 -3.95 37.47
C LEU A 592 27.02 -4.36 36.15
N LEU A 593 26.32 -4.19 35.02
CA LEU A 593 26.86 -4.44 33.68
C LEU A 593 27.94 -3.41 33.32
N ASP A 594 27.72 -2.14 33.64
CA ASP A 594 28.68 -1.06 33.41
C ASP A 594 29.89 -1.14 34.35
N ASP A 595 29.74 -1.65 35.58
CA ASP A 595 30.83 -1.97 36.52
C ASP A 595 31.74 -3.09 35.98
N VAL A 596 31.15 -4.21 35.53
CA VAL A 596 31.87 -5.33 34.90
C VAL A 596 32.63 -4.87 33.64
N MET A 597 32.03 -3.94 32.87
CA MET A 597 32.66 -3.35 31.68
C MET A 597 33.76 -2.32 32.02
N ARG A 598 33.73 -1.72 33.23
CA ARG A 598 34.72 -0.72 33.68
C ARG A 598 36.00 -1.35 34.21
N GLU A 599 35.89 -2.43 34.98
CA GLU A 599 37.07 -3.08 35.57
C GLU A 599 37.85 -3.91 34.53
N GLY A 600 37.14 -4.56 33.62
CA GLY A 600 37.73 -5.33 32.52
C GLY A 600 38.36 -6.66 32.96
N PRO A 601 38.25 -7.75 32.16
CA PRO A 601 38.81 -9.03 32.54
C PRO A 601 40.35 -8.99 32.58
N ALA A 602 40.93 -9.42 33.69
CA ALA A 602 42.35 -9.23 34.00
C ALA A 602 43.32 -10.06 33.14
N ASP A 603 42.86 -11.12 32.46
CA ASP A 603 43.66 -11.87 31.48
C ASP A 603 42.77 -12.47 30.39
N ALA A 604 43.31 -12.63 29.18
CA ALA A 604 42.54 -12.80 27.95
C ALA A 604 42.63 -14.20 27.34
N ASP A 605 41.61 -15.04 27.58
CA ASP A 605 41.43 -16.28 26.82
C ASP A 605 39.94 -16.62 26.61
N THR A 606 39.69 -17.55 25.69
CA THR A 606 38.41 -17.96 25.02
C THR A 606 37.08 -17.84 25.80
N ALA A 607 37.05 -17.88 27.13
CA ALA A 607 35.85 -17.62 27.93
C ALA A 607 35.35 -16.16 27.80
N ASN A 608 36.27 -15.18 27.76
CA ASN A 608 35.93 -13.76 27.76
C ASN A 608 35.23 -13.33 26.47
N ALA A 609 35.57 -13.96 25.34
CA ALA A 609 34.87 -13.73 24.07
C ALA A 609 33.40 -14.17 24.13
N ARG A 610 33.10 -15.25 24.88
CA ARG A 610 31.72 -15.73 25.10
C ARG A 610 30.95 -14.85 26.07
N ALA A 611 31.62 -14.29 27.07
CA ALA A 611 31.02 -13.30 27.97
C ALA A 611 30.64 -12.02 27.21
N ALA A 612 31.57 -11.48 26.40
CA ALA A 612 31.30 -10.31 25.56
C ALA A 612 30.18 -10.54 24.52
N ASP A 613 30.18 -11.69 23.85
CA ASP A 613 29.11 -12.10 22.92
C ASP A 613 27.75 -12.27 23.63
N ALA A 614 27.73 -12.86 24.82
CA ALA A 614 26.51 -12.97 25.63
C ALA A 614 25.97 -11.60 26.07
N VAL A 615 26.84 -10.65 26.43
CA VAL A 615 26.46 -9.28 26.81
C VAL A 615 25.88 -8.51 25.62
N GLU A 616 26.51 -8.58 24.43
CA GLU A 616 25.97 -7.92 23.23
C GLU A 616 24.66 -8.57 22.75
N LYS A 617 24.55 -9.90 22.86
CA LYS A 617 23.30 -10.63 22.59
C LYS A 617 22.19 -10.27 23.58
N ALA A 618 22.51 -10.05 24.86
CA ALA A 618 21.55 -9.57 25.85
C ALA A 618 21.10 -8.13 25.55
N ARG A 619 22.03 -7.21 25.22
CA ARG A 619 21.72 -5.85 24.76
C ARG A 619 20.77 -5.87 23.56
N ARG A 620 21.04 -6.73 22.58
CA ARG A 620 20.22 -6.90 21.38
C ARG A 620 18.81 -7.38 21.71
N LEU A 621 18.68 -8.44 22.51
CA LEU A 621 17.37 -8.99 22.91
C LEU A 621 16.56 -7.96 23.72
N LEU A 622 17.19 -7.20 24.61
CA LEU A 622 16.54 -6.12 25.35
C LEU A 622 16.06 -4.98 24.42
N ALA A 623 16.82 -4.65 23.38
CA ALA A 623 16.40 -3.66 22.37
C ALA A 623 15.24 -4.17 21.50
N GLU A 624 15.26 -5.43 21.07
CA GLU A 624 14.18 -6.08 20.33
C GLU A 624 12.91 -6.21 21.19
N GLN A 625 13.04 -6.52 22.49
CA GLN A 625 11.92 -6.60 23.43
C GLN A 625 11.34 -5.21 23.77
N ARG A 626 12.17 -4.15 23.89
CA ARG A 626 11.68 -2.75 23.98
C ARG A 626 10.91 -2.35 22.73
N ALA A 627 11.48 -2.58 21.54
CA ALA A 627 10.82 -2.26 20.27
C ALA A 627 9.52 -3.06 20.06
N TRP A 628 9.41 -4.26 20.64
CA TRP A 628 8.16 -5.03 20.65
C TRP A 628 7.16 -4.48 21.66
N ARG A 629 7.58 -4.12 22.88
CA ARG A 629 6.72 -3.46 23.89
C ARG A 629 6.20 -2.11 23.38
N GLU A 630 7.03 -1.24 22.83
CA GLU A 630 6.60 0.02 22.18
C GLU A 630 5.55 -0.20 21.08
N LEU A 631 5.61 -1.34 20.39
CA LEU A 631 4.68 -1.72 19.32
C LEU A 631 3.38 -2.35 19.85
N VAL A 632 3.40 -2.91 21.07
CA VAL A 632 2.25 -3.46 21.80
C VAL A 632 1.55 -2.41 22.66
N ASP A 633 2.29 -1.56 23.37
CA ASP A 633 1.76 -0.41 24.12
C ASP A 633 1.14 0.62 23.15
N GLY A 634 1.73 0.78 21.96
CA GLY A 634 1.13 1.52 20.85
C GLY A 634 -0.06 0.84 20.16
N TRP A 635 -0.42 -0.39 20.55
CA TRP A 635 -1.56 -1.14 20.01
C TRP A 635 -2.86 -0.75 20.73
N ASP A 636 -2.85 -0.69 22.06
CA ASP A 636 -4.01 -0.29 22.88
C ASP A 636 -4.32 1.22 22.82
N ALA A 637 -3.30 2.06 22.62
CA ALA A 637 -3.42 3.52 22.55
C ALA A 637 -4.23 4.06 21.32
N THR A 638 -4.83 3.18 20.51
CA THR A 638 -5.65 3.56 19.34
C THR A 638 -7.15 3.22 19.48
N ALA A 639 -7.57 2.64 20.60
CA ALA A 639 -8.98 2.61 20.99
C ALA A 639 -9.34 3.88 21.81
N PRO A 640 -10.34 4.68 21.42
CA PRO A 640 -10.70 5.86 22.19
C PRO A 640 -11.50 5.48 23.45
N ASP A 641 -10.85 5.48 24.62
CA ASP A 641 -11.54 5.61 25.91
C ASP A 641 -12.04 7.06 26.07
N PRO A 642 -13.36 7.30 26.26
CA PRO A 642 -13.89 8.67 26.26
C PRO A 642 -13.49 9.60 27.41
N GLN A 643 -12.70 9.18 28.42
CA GLN A 643 -12.60 9.93 29.70
C GLN A 643 -11.22 10.11 30.40
N SER A 644 -10.06 9.88 29.77
CA SER A 644 -8.76 10.06 30.45
C SER A 644 -7.76 11.00 29.75
N THR A 645 -7.29 12.02 30.48
CA THR A 645 -6.10 12.84 30.16
C THR A 645 -4.79 12.05 30.33
N PRO A 646 -3.70 12.40 29.61
CA PRO A 646 -2.43 11.65 29.68
C PRO A 646 -1.63 11.95 30.96
N PRO A 647 -0.93 10.96 31.55
CA PRO A 647 0.14 11.16 32.53
C PRO A 647 1.51 11.41 31.86
N ALA A 648 2.53 11.74 32.67
CA ALA A 648 3.83 12.24 32.22
C ALA A 648 5.03 11.35 32.65
N ASP A 649 6.09 11.39 31.81
CA ASP A 649 7.53 11.05 32.03
C ASP A 649 7.90 9.66 32.61
N GLY A 650 9.14 9.12 32.56
CA GLY A 650 10.46 9.50 32.00
C GLY A 650 11.43 8.31 32.22
N GLY A 651 12.75 8.29 31.92
CA GLY A 651 13.67 9.17 31.17
C GLY A 651 14.39 8.35 30.07
N ALA A 652 15.72 8.23 29.93
CA ALA A 652 16.94 8.91 30.44
C ALA A 652 18.13 8.47 29.52
N GLY A 653 19.36 9.04 29.51
CA GLY A 653 19.91 10.17 30.27
C GLY A 653 21.27 10.66 29.71
N GLY A 654 21.78 11.76 30.28
CA GLY A 654 23.05 12.40 29.93
C GLY A 654 23.07 13.84 30.44
N GLU A 655 23.89 14.12 31.48
CA GLU A 655 23.95 15.34 32.30
C GLU A 655 22.68 16.21 32.25
N GLU A 656 21.73 15.87 33.13
CA GLU A 656 20.36 16.34 33.07
C GLU A 656 20.20 17.81 33.46
N ILE A 657 20.45 18.70 32.49
CA ILE A 657 19.76 19.99 32.43
C ILE A 657 18.28 19.67 32.33
N ASP A 658 17.56 19.82 33.45
CA ASP A 658 16.11 19.64 33.57
C ASP A 658 15.41 20.12 32.29
N THR A 659 14.85 19.16 31.56
CA THR A 659 14.31 19.39 30.23
C THR A 659 13.05 20.25 30.30
N ASP A 660 12.31 20.20 31.41
CA ASP A 660 11.12 21.00 31.62
C ASP A 660 11.45 22.39 32.15
N ALA A 661 12.50 22.55 32.97
CA ALA A 661 13.07 23.87 33.24
C ALA A 661 13.57 24.55 31.96
N ALA A 662 14.21 23.80 31.05
CA ALA A 662 14.67 24.33 29.77
C ALA A 662 13.51 24.71 28.82
N ARG A 663 12.44 23.91 28.78
CA ARG A 663 11.19 24.24 28.06
C ARG A 663 10.47 25.43 28.67
N ALA A 664 10.33 25.48 30.00
CA ALA A 664 9.74 26.61 30.72
C ALA A 664 10.53 27.89 30.43
N ARG A 665 11.87 27.83 30.44
CA ARG A 665 12.72 28.98 30.12
C ARG A 665 12.57 29.45 28.67
N MET A 666 12.40 28.52 27.72
CA MET A 666 12.06 28.87 26.32
C MET A 666 10.71 29.60 26.22
N ILE A 667 9.72 29.21 27.01
CA ILE A 667 8.40 29.85 27.07
C ILE A 667 8.50 31.24 27.72
N GLU A 668 9.25 31.39 28.83
CA GLU A 668 9.54 32.68 29.45
C GLU A 668 10.25 33.64 28.48
N MET A 669 11.21 33.16 27.71
CA MET A 669 11.89 33.94 26.67
C MET A 669 10.91 34.44 25.61
N LEU A 670 9.97 33.59 25.17
CA LEU A 670 8.91 33.98 24.23
C LEU A 670 7.91 34.98 24.84
N TYR A 671 7.60 34.85 26.13
CA TYR A 671 6.79 35.81 26.86
C TYR A 671 7.50 37.18 26.95
N ALA A 672 8.78 37.19 27.34
CA ALA A 672 9.60 38.40 27.43
C ALA A 672 9.84 39.10 26.08
N ALA A 673 9.80 38.38 24.95
CA ALA A 673 9.84 38.97 23.61
C ALA A 673 8.57 39.76 23.25
N GLY A 674 7.45 39.48 23.92
CA GLY A 674 6.17 40.14 23.68
C GLY A 674 5.73 40.09 22.21
N PRO A 675 5.13 41.18 21.68
CA PRO A 675 4.57 41.20 20.32
C PRO A 675 5.63 41.18 19.20
N LYS A 676 6.93 41.14 19.52
CA LYS A 676 8.00 40.96 18.52
C LYS A 676 8.19 39.49 18.15
N GLY A 677 7.90 38.57 19.07
CA GLY A 677 8.21 37.14 18.93
C GLY A 677 9.70 36.86 18.78
N MET A 678 10.05 35.58 18.61
CA MET A 678 11.43 35.15 18.29
C MET A 678 11.45 34.01 17.27
N ALA A 679 12.42 34.03 16.36
CA ALA A 679 12.67 32.91 15.47
C ALA A 679 13.38 31.77 16.22
N ALA A 680 13.11 30.51 15.87
CA ALA A 680 13.71 29.34 16.54
C ALA A 680 15.25 29.36 16.58
N GLY A 681 15.92 29.90 15.55
CA GLY A 681 17.37 30.07 15.54
C GLY A 681 17.92 31.17 16.45
N VAL A 682 17.06 32.09 16.93
CA VAL A 682 17.39 33.11 17.95
C VAL A 682 17.16 32.53 19.33
N LEU A 683 16.03 31.84 19.56
CA LEU A 683 15.73 31.11 20.80
C LEU A 683 16.82 30.08 21.14
N TRP A 684 17.21 29.25 20.16
CA TRP A 684 18.30 28.30 20.34
C TRP A 684 19.62 28.96 20.78
N LYS A 685 19.98 30.12 20.19
CA LYS A 685 21.18 30.88 20.59
C LYS A 685 21.04 31.54 21.96
N ALA A 686 19.84 31.98 22.34
CA ALA A 686 19.57 32.58 23.64
C ALA A 686 19.67 31.54 24.76
N LEU A 687 19.07 30.34 24.57
CA LEU A 687 19.17 29.22 25.50
C LEU A 687 20.63 28.76 25.67
N ALA A 688 21.37 28.58 24.57
CA ALA A 688 22.79 28.24 24.63
C ALA A 688 23.64 29.31 25.34
N ALA A 689 23.29 30.59 25.23
CA ALA A 689 23.97 31.69 25.94
C ALA A 689 23.67 31.71 27.45
N GLU A 690 22.57 31.08 27.90
CA GLU A 690 22.23 30.87 29.31
C GLU A 690 22.73 29.51 29.85
N GLY A 691 23.55 28.78 29.07
CA GLY A 691 24.11 27.48 29.47
C GLY A 691 23.22 26.27 29.15
N ILE A 692 22.07 26.47 28.52
CA ILE A 692 21.15 25.40 28.09
C ILE A 692 21.60 24.93 26.69
N ASP A 693 22.66 24.13 26.64
CA ASP A 693 23.17 23.59 25.36
C ASP A 693 22.33 22.40 24.89
N ARG A 694 21.48 22.66 23.91
CA ARG A 694 20.57 21.68 23.30
C ARG A 694 20.60 21.83 21.78
N THR A 695 20.34 20.74 21.07
CA THR A 695 20.36 20.77 19.61
C THR A 695 19.28 21.70 19.06
N ARG A 696 19.55 22.35 17.92
CA ARG A 696 18.58 23.21 17.25
C ARG A 696 17.31 22.45 16.83
N GLN A 697 17.41 21.14 16.66
CA GLN A 697 16.27 20.24 16.44
C GLN A 697 15.41 20.10 17.70
N ALA A 698 16.02 19.83 18.87
CA ALA A 698 15.28 19.71 20.13
C ALA A 698 14.48 20.99 20.46
N VAL A 699 15.07 22.18 20.27
CA VAL A 699 14.34 23.46 20.42
C VAL A 699 13.19 23.59 19.41
N GLY A 700 13.36 23.07 18.19
CA GLY A 700 12.28 23.01 17.19
C GLY A 700 11.15 22.07 17.58
N ASP A 701 11.46 20.92 18.17
CA ASP A 701 10.48 19.94 18.66
C ASP A 701 9.74 20.45 19.90
N TRP A 702 10.43 21.16 20.80
CA TRP A 702 9.79 21.85 21.93
C TRP A 702 8.82 22.94 21.48
N LEU A 703 9.16 23.71 20.43
CA LEU A 703 8.24 24.70 19.85
C LEU A 703 7.01 24.05 19.19
N ARG A 704 7.16 22.88 18.57
CA ARG A 704 6.02 22.10 18.05
C ARG A 704 5.12 21.61 19.18
N LEU A 705 5.71 21.05 20.24
CA LEU A 705 4.96 20.62 21.44
C LEU A 705 4.23 21.80 22.11
N ALA A 706 4.88 22.95 22.24
CA ALA A 706 4.27 24.16 22.82
C ALA A 706 3.15 24.76 21.93
N ILE A 707 3.19 24.53 20.61
CA ILE A 707 2.07 24.84 19.70
C ILE A 707 0.90 23.88 19.91
N VAL A 708 1.16 22.57 20.02
CA VAL A 708 0.12 21.56 20.32
C VAL A 708 -0.51 21.81 21.70
N ALA A 709 0.28 22.23 22.68
CA ALA A 709 -0.18 22.63 24.02
C ALA A 709 -0.86 24.03 24.06
N GLY A 710 -0.93 24.75 22.94
CA GLY A 710 -1.55 26.08 22.86
C GLY A 710 -0.81 27.22 23.56
N GLN A 711 0.41 26.99 24.03
CA GLN A 711 1.24 27.98 24.75
C GLN A 711 1.99 28.91 23.79
N VAL A 712 2.26 28.45 22.57
CA VAL A 712 3.02 29.15 21.54
C VAL A 712 2.24 29.18 20.22
N VAL A 713 2.34 30.27 19.48
CA VAL A 713 1.68 30.46 18.17
C VAL A 713 2.71 30.84 17.11
N GLN A 714 2.60 30.28 15.92
CA GLN A 714 3.36 30.68 14.73
C GLN A 714 2.39 31.09 13.61
N LEU A 715 2.41 32.37 13.23
CA LEU A 715 1.38 32.95 12.35
C LEU A 715 1.62 32.70 10.85
N ARG A 716 2.84 32.28 10.46
CA ARG A 716 3.23 31.97 9.07
C ARG A 716 4.33 30.93 9.07
N GLU A 717 4.36 30.09 8.04
CA GLU A 717 5.41 29.08 7.86
C GLU A 717 6.80 29.76 7.82
N ARG A 718 7.75 29.24 8.62
CA ARG A 718 9.09 29.82 8.85
C ARG A 718 9.12 31.22 9.50
N GLY A 719 7.99 31.73 9.99
CA GLY A 719 7.90 32.98 10.75
C GLY A 719 8.41 32.88 12.20
N PRO A 720 8.49 34.01 12.94
CA PRO A 720 8.76 34.00 14.37
C PRO A 720 7.64 33.33 15.15
N TYR A 721 8.00 32.79 16.31
CA TYR A 721 7.10 32.21 17.31
C TYR A 721 6.74 33.28 18.34
N TYR A 722 5.53 33.22 18.88
CA TYR A 722 4.99 34.13 19.89
C TYR A 722 4.46 33.33 21.07
N HIS A 723 4.55 33.85 22.29
CA HIS A 723 3.72 33.35 23.39
C HIS A 723 2.24 33.59 23.06
N ALA A 724 1.32 32.69 23.43
CA ALA A 724 -0.10 32.78 23.09
C ALA A 724 -0.72 34.13 23.50
N ASP A 725 -0.43 34.62 24.70
CA ASP A 725 -0.90 35.92 25.23
C ASP A 725 -0.37 37.15 24.49
N HIS A 726 0.63 36.98 23.62
CA HIS A 726 1.32 38.06 22.90
C HIS A 726 1.33 37.87 21.38
N ALA A 727 0.66 36.83 20.87
CA ALA A 727 0.45 36.63 19.45
C ALA A 727 -0.40 37.80 18.90
N PRO A 728 0.08 38.56 17.90
CA PRO A 728 -0.70 39.65 17.33
C PRO A 728 -1.97 39.09 16.67
N LYS A 729 -3.14 39.53 17.15
CA LYS A 729 -4.44 39.18 16.55
C LYS A 729 -4.44 39.59 15.07
N GLY A 730 -4.90 38.68 14.21
CA GLY A 730 -4.98 38.92 12.78
C GLY A 730 -5.97 40.05 12.44
N PRO A 731 -5.89 40.63 11.22
CA PRO A 731 -6.68 41.81 10.82
C PRO A 731 -8.19 41.58 10.61
N ASP A 732 -8.72 40.40 10.94
CA ASP A 732 -10.12 40.00 10.68
C ASP A 732 -10.99 39.91 11.96
N GLY A 733 -10.54 40.52 13.06
CA GLY A 733 -11.31 40.62 14.32
C GLY A 733 -12.04 41.96 14.45
N ASP A 734 -13.21 42.09 13.79
CA ASP A 734 -14.09 43.26 13.92
C ASP A 734 -14.82 43.27 15.28
N ASP A 735 -15.09 44.47 15.80
CA ASP A 735 -15.77 44.68 17.09
C ASP A 735 -17.29 44.61 16.90
N GLY A 736 -18.00 43.68 17.58
CA GLY A 736 -19.46 43.57 17.40
C GLY A 736 -20.21 42.61 18.33
N GLN A 737 -20.49 43.10 19.56
CA GLN A 737 -21.58 42.72 20.48
C GLN A 737 -21.99 41.24 20.62
#